data_AF-A0A2N2IPL5-F1
#
_entry.id   AF-A0A2N2IPL5-F1
#
_cell.length_a   1.000
_cell.length_b   1.000
_cell.length_c   1.000
_cell.angle_alpha   90.00
_cell.angle_beta   90.00
_cell.angle_gamma   90.00
#
_symmetry.space_group_name_H-M   'P 1'
#
loop_
_entity.id
_entity.type
_entity.pdbx_description
1 polymer ?
#
loop_
_entity_poly.entity_id
_entity_poly.type
_entity_poly.pdbx_seq_one_letter_code
_entity_poly.pdbx_strand_id
1 'polypeptide(L)'
;RTQLCSVLPPEDETLWRLENEVLRTFADITWLFRRDADPQSGALSVEESLRTYLRAIEAAGKGLSQSFLSGLKAALAHYGVEGLDRTHELEEALVYLHKSQRRAQIVAGQVFRVLERKLQFAEDLQHFATPAFREILDRLIDATLGRDLALNDLAREVRYHFFDRPFFEAARSEIHQRVERDFAIVREMEGGPEWHEAMRALIACPQPLMGFFTRALVDVDAKGRDLALSIMLRRLYRIRHIDDVEVRSVGDRRVAIAAFHHQGRRCYAVATHAMCADLKDALSAASSVALTLTDARDISIELLTASEDYPVDLGRAPGRIRKALEDAGVTAPVTRVVVAATHPEHWRTIHYFTFEAQDGVYVEHELHRGIHPMLAERLELWRLGNFKTRQLRARDDIYLFHAVARDNPKDERLFSFVEVRDLSAVRDASGQIVQLPHLERMYTEALAGIRDFQSRRSARERLHWNRVILYIWPDAGLSLRDMARVSKRLAPLAKNLGLEKAVVRIRLPEGDAVREAVIHISNRVGTGMHLRIDDLSDRPIRSLSAYAQKVVRMRRLGLVYPYEIIRMLTPAKGTEEAEFPPGEFVEYDVVSGRGLAPVDRPAGENKANVVVGAITNYTPKHPEGMKRVVILGDPSREMGALAEPECSRIIQAIDLAAKWQVPVEWFAVSSGAKISMDVGTEGLDWVARVLRKIIEFTQAGGEMNLIVPGVNVGGQSYWNAEATMLMHTRGILVMTEQGSMVLTGKRALEYSGGVSADDNQGIGGAQGIMEPNGQAQYVASDVAEACHILFRHYDYTYVVAGERFPRRRDTVDHVARDICPAAHPAVDGVPFRTIGEVFSLESNPGRKKPFDIRPVMHAVIDRDDQPLERWARMRNAENAVVWDAYLGGVPVCVIGIESRPLQRLGFVPGDGPDTWTGGTLFPLSSKKVARAINAASGNRPVVVLANLSGFDGSPE
;
A
#
# COMPACT_ATOMS: atom_id res chain seq x y z
N ARG A 1 28.23 16.55 16.52
CA ARG A 1 28.07 15.13 16.10
C ARG A 1 29.38 14.51 15.61
N THR A 2 29.99 14.95 14.49
CA THR A 2 31.22 14.34 13.93
C THR A 2 32.36 14.25 14.95
N GLN A 3 32.57 15.29 15.77
CA GLN A 3 33.55 15.29 16.85
C GLN A 3 33.21 14.36 18.03
N LEU A 4 31.93 14.11 18.30
CA LEU A 4 31.51 13.21 19.38
C LEU A 4 31.60 11.75 18.95
N CYS A 5 31.19 11.43 17.71
CA CYS A 5 31.30 10.08 17.15
C CYS A 5 32.75 9.60 16.98
N SER A 6 33.73 10.52 16.94
CA SER A 6 35.16 10.17 16.91
C SER A 6 35.78 9.95 18.29
N VAL A 7 35.07 10.30 19.37
CA VAL A 7 35.62 10.35 20.75
C VAL A 7 34.85 9.46 21.72
N LEU A 8 33.53 9.31 21.54
CA LEU A 8 32.67 8.52 22.43
C LEU A 8 32.35 7.15 21.81
N PRO A 9 32.31 6.07 22.63
CA PRO A 9 31.91 4.76 22.17
C PRO A 9 30.46 4.75 21.67
N PRO A 10 30.07 3.79 20.82
CA PRO A 10 28.70 3.68 20.32
C PRO A 10 27.63 3.66 21.43
N GLU A 11 27.98 3.02 22.54
CA GLU A 11 27.13 2.70 23.70
C GLU A 11 26.99 3.86 24.71
N ASP A 12 27.61 5.01 24.44
CA ASP A 12 27.62 6.14 25.37
C ASP A 12 26.20 6.72 25.60
N GLU A 13 25.77 6.78 26.87
CA GLU A 13 24.45 7.27 27.25
C GLU A 13 24.21 8.74 26.86
N THR A 14 25.26 9.58 26.93
CA THR A 14 25.17 11.00 26.58
C THR A 14 24.93 11.15 25.09
N LEU A 15 25.65 10.38 24.27
CA LEU A 15 25.46 10.35 22.82
C LEU A 15 24.07 9.83 22.46
N TRP A 16 23.59 8.76 23.10
CA TRP A 16 22.24 8.23 22.89
C TRP A 16 21.15 9.26 23.16
N ARG A 17 21.25 9.96 24.30
CA ARG A 17 20.30 11.02 24.70
C ARG A 17 20.26 12.17 23.69
N LEU A 18 21.42 12.69 23.30
CA LEU A 18 21.54 13.80 22.35
C LEU A 18 21.03 13.43 20.96
N GLU A 19 21.27 12.20 20.51
CA GLU A 19 20.72 11.72 19.24
C GLU A 19 19.20 11.63 19.28
N ASN A 20 18.62 11.11 20.37
CA ASN A 20 17.17 11.00 20.51
C ASN A 20 16.50 12.38 20.58
N GLU A 21 17.18 13.36 21.19
CA GLU A 21 16.75 14.76 21.19
C GLU A 21 16.68 15.31 19.76
N VAL A 22 17.73 15.12 18.94
CA VAL A 22 17.73 15.51 17.53
C VAL A 22 16.60 14.85 16.73
N LEU A 23 16.37 13.53 16.92
CA LEU A 23 15.29 12.81 16.25
C LEU A 23 13.92 13.38 16.63
N ARG A 24 13.69 13.65 17.92
CA ARG A 24 12.45 14.22 18.44
C ARG A 24 12.21 15.63 17.90
N THR A 25 13.19 16.52 18.00
CA THR A 25 13.09 17.90 17.50
C THR A 25 12.76 17.92 16.01
N PHE A 26 13.43 17.08 15.21
CA PHE A 26 13.14 17.00 13.78
C PHE A 26 11.73 16.49 13.50
N ALA A 27 11.26 15.47 14.22
CA ALA A 27 9.91 14.92 14.05
C ALA A 27 8.84 15.95 14.40
N ASP A 28 8.95 16.61 15.57
CA ASP A 28 7.96 17.58 16.05
C ASP A 28 7.85 18.80 15.11
N ILE A 29 8.99 19.35 14.63
CA ILE A 29 9.00 20.47 13.68
C ILE A 29 8.43 20.04 12.32
N THR A 30 8.87 18.91 11.78
CA THR A 30 8.44 18.45 10.44
C THR A 30 6.95 18.11 10.40
N TRP A 31 6.41 17.60 11.51
CA TRP A 31 5.00 17.27 11.65
C TRP A 31 4.08 18.49 11.45
N LEU A 32 4.47 19.67 11.95
CA LEU A 32 3.68 20.90 11.83
C LEU A 32 3.42 21.36 10.40
N PHE A 33 4.24 20.92 9.46
CA PHE A 33 4.10 21.32 8.08
C PHE A 33 3.23 20.35 7.28
N ARG A 34 2.71 19.26 7.85
CA ARG A 34 1.96 18.19 7.13
C ARG A 34 0.75 18.72 6.35
N ARG A 35 0.62 18.27 5.10
CA ARG A 35 -0.48 18.64 4.20
C ARG A 35 -1.73 17.78 4.43
N ASP A 36 -1.59 16.56 4.94
CA ASP A 36 -2.72 15.68 5.24
C ASP A 36 -3.65 16.30 6.30
N ALA A 37 -4.94 16.01 6.20
CA ALA A 37 -5.92 16.36 7.24
C ALA A 37 -5.62 15.58 8.53
N ASP A 38 -5.79 16.23 9.69
CA ASP A 38 -5.65 15.53 10.97
C ASP A 38 -6.86 14.60 11.18
N PRO A 39 -6.66 13.27 11.23
CA PRO A 39 -7.76 12.31 11.35
C PRO A 39 -8.56 12.43 12.66
N GLN A 40 -8.04 13.13 13.66
CA GLN A 40 -8.68 13.26 14.97
C GLN A 40 -9.21 14.66 15.30
N SER A 41 -8.99 15.69 14.48
CA SER A 41 -9.04 17.05 15.04
C SER A 41 -9.65 18.20 14.22
N GLY A 42 -10.05 18.03 12.96
CA GLY A 42 -10.93 19.00 12.29
C GLY A 42 -10.68 19.25 10.80
N ALA A 43 -11.38 20.28 10.28
CA ALA A 43 -11.48 20.63 8.86
C ALA A 43 -10.26 21.39 8.28
N LEU A 44 -9.07 21.35 8.90
CA LEU A 44 -7.83 21.97 8.39
C LEU A 44 -6.70 20.95 8.42
N SER A 45 -5.79 20.99 7.44
CA SER A 45 -4.53 20.26 7.57
C SER A 45 -3.66 20.86 8.67
N VAL A 46 -2.61 20.13 9.08
CA VAL A 46 -1.67 20.63 10.09
C VAL A 46 -0.95 21.89 9.58
N GLU A 47 -0.54 21.91 8.31
CA GLU A 47 0.08 23.08 7.68
C GLU A 47 -0.88 24.28 7.60
N GLU A 48 -2.14 24.03 7.28
CA GLU A 48 -3.16 25.09 7.24
C GLU A 48 -3.48 25.63 8.63
N SER A 49 -3.49 24.76 9.64
CA SER A 49 -3.65 25.15 11.04
C SER A 49 -2.49 26.02 11.49
N LEU A 50 -1.25 25.68 11.10
CA LEU A 50 -0.07 26.52 11.34
C LEU A 50 -0.18 27.88 10.65
N ARG A 51 -0.56 27.90 9.37
CA ARG A 51 -0.74 29.17 8.62
C ARG A 51 -1.85 30.02 9.22
N THR A 52 -2.93 29.40 9.69
CA THR A 52 -4.04 30.08 10.37
C THR A 52 -3.57 30.69 11.69
N TYR A 53 -2.83 29.92 12.50
CA TYR A 53 -2.22 30.41 13.74
C TYR A 53 -1.31 31.61 13.48
N LEU A 54 -0.41 31.53 12.50
CA LEU A 54 0.52 32.60 12.17
C LEU A 54 -0.16 33.91 11.71
N ARG A 55 -1.36 33.82 11.15
CA ARG A 55 -2.15 35.01 10.75
C ARG A 55 -2.85 35.68 11.93
N ALA A 56 -3.10 34.95 13.01
CA ALA A 56 -3.86 35.41 14.17
C ALA A 56 -3.17 35.00 15.48
N ILE A 57 -1.89 35.34 15.63
CA ILE A 57 -1.06 34.97 16.80
C ILE A 57 -1.71 35.49 18.11
N GLU A 58 -2.34 36.66 18.07
CA GLU A 58 -3.03 37.28 19.21
C GLU A 58 -4.18 36.43 19.76
N ALA A 59 -4.77 35.55 18.94
CA ALA A 59 -5.85 34.68 19.36
C ALA A 59 -5.37 33.47 20.19
N ALA A 60 -4.05 33.30 20.38
CA ALA A 60 -3.42 32.22 21.16
C ALA A 60 -3.95 30.82 20.77
N GLY A 61 -4.28 30.62 19.49
CA GLY A 61 -4.79 29.35 18.96
C GLY A 61 -6.29 29.07 19.18
N LYS A 62 -7.08 30.06 19.63
CA LYS A 62 -8.55 29.92 19.68
C LYS A 62 -9.13 29.55 18.32
N GLY A 63 -9.93 28.47 18.29
CA GLY A 63 -10.55 27.94 17.07
C GLY A 63 -9.74 26.87 16.34
N LEU A 64 -8.51 26.59 16.79
CA LEU A 64 -7.69 25.50 16.25
C LEU A 64 -7.83 24.25 17.11
N SER A 65 -7.47 23.11 16.51
CA SER A 65 -7.67 21.82 17.14
C SER A 65 -6.68 21.54 18.29
N GLN A 66 -7.11 20.80 19.30
CA GLN A 66 -6.25 20.46 20.44
C GLN A 66 -5.02 19.62 20.04
N SER A 67 -5.17 18.74 19.05
CA SER A 67 -4.07 17.98 18.48
C SER A 67 -3.01 18.89 17.85
N PHE A 68 -3.44 19.85 17.01
CA PHE A 68 -2.54 20.83 16.41
C PHE A 68 -1.84 21.68 17.47
N LEU A 69 -2.59 22.22 18.45
CA LEU A 69 -2.03 23.07 19.50
C LEU A 69 -1.01 22.31 20.37
N SER A 70 -1.27 21.03 20.63
CA SER A 70 -0.33 20.16 21.36
C SER A 70 0.96 19.95 20.56
N GLY A 71 0.85 19.69 19.25
CA GLY A 71 2.02 19.57 18.37
C GLY A 71 2.79 20.88 18.22
N LEU A 72 2.10 22.02 18.17
CA LEU A 72 2.75 23.34 18.11
C LEU A 72 3.54 23.62 19.38
N LYS A 73 2.94 23.38 20.56
CA LYS A 73 3.63 23.50 21.84
C LYS A 73 4.84 22.57 21.93
N ALA A 74 4.72 21.32 21.47
CA ALA A 74 5.84 20.39 21.44
C ALA A 74 7.01 20.92 20.57
N ALA A 75 6.72 21.49 19.40
CA ALA A 75 7.74 22.10 18.55
C ALA A 75 8.37 23.36 19.17
N LEU A 76 7.55 24.22 19.80
CA LEU A 76 7.98 25.45 20.45
C LEU A 76 8.80 25.20 21.73
N ALA A 77 8.56 24.10 22.43
CA ALA A 77 9.34 23.71 23.61
C ALA A 77 10.83 23.53 23.30
N HIS A 78 11.19 23.12 22.07
CA HIS A 78 12.59 23.04 21.62
C HIS A 78 13.27 24.41 21.49
N TYR A 79 12.48 25.49 21.49
CA TYR A 79 12.95 26.88 21.51
C TYR A 79 12.80 27.53 22.89
N GLY A 80 12.43 26.77 23.93
CA GLY A 80 12.23 27.28 25.29
C GLY A 80 10.90 28.01 25.51
N VAL A 81 9.91 27.82 24.63
CA VAL A 81 8.61 28.49 24.71
C VAL A 81 7.51 27.49 25.09
N GLU A 82 6.87 27.69 26.26
CA GLU A 82 5.84 26.78 26.80
C GLU A 82 4.39 27.28 26.56
N GLY A 83 4.22 28.59 26.35
CA GLY A 83 2.93 29.25 26.16
C GLY A 83 2.63 29.64 24.72
N LEU A 84 1.36 29.92 24.42
CA LEU A 84 0.91 30.46 23.13
C LEU A 84 0.47 31.93 23.22
N ASP A 85 0.60 32.55 24.39
CA ASP A 85 0.36 33.97 24.56
C ASP A 85 1.42 34.77 23.81
N ARG A 86 0.99 35.85 23.16
CA ARG A 86 1.87 36.68 22.34
C ARG A 86 2.98 37.30 23.19
N THR A 87 4.20 36.83 22.96
CA THR A 87 5.44 37.27 23.60
C THR A 87 6.53 37.44 22.54
N HIS A 88 7.59 38.18 22.85
CA HIS A 88 8.68 38.38 21.90
C HIS A 88 9.39 37.06 21.58
N GLU A 89 9.56 36.22 22.61
CA GLU A 89 10.16 34.90 22.55
C GLU A 89 9.36 33.96 21.64
N LEU A 90 8.01 33.99 21.72
CA LEU A 90 7.15 33.23 20.83
C LEU A 90 7.30 33.68 19.37
N GLU A 91 7.27 34.98 19.10
CA GLU A 91 7.43 35.51 17.73
C GLU A 91 8.78 35.10 17.13
N GLU A 92 9.86 35.18 17.91
CA GLU A 92 11.19 34.76 17.50
C GLU A 92 11.25 33.26 17.21
N ALA A 93 10.68 32.43 18.11
CA ALA A 93 10.61 30.98 17.94
C ALA A 93 9.85 30.57 16.67
N LEU A 94 8.74 31.24 16.34
CA LEU A 94 7.98 30.98 15.11
C LEU A 94 8.79 31.29 13.84
N VAL A 95 9.60 32.36 13.86
CA VAL A 95 10.52 32.68 12.76
C VAL A 95 11.59 31.60 12.63
N TYR A 96 12.17 31.14 13.75
CA TYR A 96 13.14 30.04 13.73
C TYR A 96 12.56 28.72 13.27
N LEU A 97 11.32 28.41 13.65
CA LEU A 97 10.58 27.23 13.22
C LEU A 97 10.42 27.24 11.69
N HIS A 98 10.02 28.37 11.11
CA HIS A 98 9.94 28.51 9.64
C HIS A 98 11.32 28.41 8.96
N LYS A 99 12.36 29.01 9.54
CA LYS A 99 13.76 28.88 9.04
C LYS A 99 14.24 27.42 9.09
N SER A 100 13.88 26.68 10.14
CA SER A 100 14.20 25.27 10.30
C SER A 100 13.58 24.44 9.17
N GLN A 101 12.30 24.69 8.86
CA GLN A 101 11.62 24.02 7.75
C GLN A 101 12.27 24.27 6.39
N ARG A 102 12.69 25.51 6.11
CA ARG A 102 13.44 25.82 4.87
C ARG A 102 14.77 25.08 4.76
N ARG A 103 15.32 24.61 5.88
CA ARG A 103 16.54 23.80 5.95
C ARG A 103 16.25 22.32 6.19
N ALA A 104 14.99 21.89 6.18
CA ALA A 104 14.59 20.53 6.54
C ALA A 104 15.32 19.47 5.71
N GLN A 105 15.53 19.69 4.40
CA GLN A 105 16.29 18.74 3.56
C GLN A 105 17.77 18.60 3.98
N ILE A 106 18.41 19.68 4.44
CA ILE A 106 19.79 19.65 4.92
C ILE A 106 19.85 18.88 6.25
N VAL A 107 18.88 19.15 7.14
CA VAL A 107 18.79 18.49 8.45
C VAL A 107 18.42 17.01 8.29
N ALA A 108 17.55 16.66 7.34
CA ALA A 108 17.16 15.28 7.03
C ALA A 108 18.38 14.39 6.74
N GLY A 109 19.38 14.90 6.01
CA GLY A 109 20.63 14.18 5.79
C GLY A 109 21.43 13.90 7.08
N GLN A 110 21.30 14.73 8.11
CA GLN A 110 21.93 14.48 9.41
C GLN A 110 21.13 13.47 10.24
N VAL A 111 19.80 13.59 10.26
CA VAL A 111 18.89 12.63 10.91
C VAL A 111 19.06 11.24 10.30
N PHE A 112 19.16 11.17 8.97
CA PHE A 112 19.42 9.93 8.24
C PHE A 112 20.68 9.24 8.77
N ARG A 113 21.81 9.96 8.86
CA ARG A 113 23.06 9.37 9.37
C ARG A 113 23.02 9.01 10.86
N VAL A 114 22.18 9.66 11.68
CA VAL A 114 21.95 9.26 13.08
C VAL A 114 21.25 7.90 13.12
N LEU A 115 20.18 7.74 12.33
CA LEU A 115 19.48 6.47 12.22
C LEU A 115 20.36 5.37 11.62
N GLU A 116 21.18 5.70 10.61
CA GLU A 116 22.14 4.76 9.99
C GLU A 116 23.16 4.24 11.01
N ARG A 117 23.71 5.13 11.85
CA ARG A 117 24.58 4.73 12.96
C ARG A 117 23.84 3.85 13.96
N LYS A 118 22.64 4.24 14.41
CA LYS A 118 21.86 3.43 15.35
C LYS A 118 21.54 2.04 14.78
N LEU A 119 21.31 1.95 13.47
CA LEU A 119 21.12 0.68 12.77
C LEU A 119 22.41 -0.15 12.71
N GLN A 120 23.54 0.48 12.41
CA GLN A 120 24.86 -0.17 12.35
C GLN A 120 25.24 -0.82 13.69
N PHE A 121 24.96 -0.14 14.81
CA PHE A 121 25.26 -0.61 16.17
C PHE A 121 24.01 -1.10 16.92
N ALA A 122 23.00 -1.59 16.21
CA ALA A 122 21.72 -1.95 16.81
C ALA A 122 21.84 -3.05 17.89
N GLU A 123 22.76 -3.99 17.72
CA GLU A 123 22.96 -5.09 18.67
C GLU A 123 23.59 -4.58 19.98
N ASP A 124 24.59 -3.71 19.90
CA ASP A 124 25.24 -3.09 21.07
C ASP A 124 24.27 -2.13 21.79
N LEU A 125 23.43 -1.42 21.04
CA LEU A 125 22.49 -0.43 21.55
C LEU A 125 21.15 -1.02 22.05
N GLN A 126 20.96 -2.34 21.96
CA GLN A 126 19.68 -3.00 22.19
C GLN A 126 19.11 -2.72 23.60
N HIS A 127 19.97 -2.56 24.60
CA HIS A 127 19.55 -2.29 25.98
C HIS A 127 18.93 -0.89 26.17
N PHE A 128 19.12 0.03 25.23
CA PHE A 128 18.49 1.36 25.23
C PHE A 128 17.08 1.37 24.58
N ALA A 129 16.58 0.23 24.10
CA ALA A 129 15.27 0.10 23.46
C ALA A 129 14.12 0.33 24.45
N THR A 130 13.73 1.60 24.64
CA THR A 130 12.66 2.01 25.56
C THR A 130 11.36 2.34 24.80
N PRO A 131 10.19 2.29 25.46
CA PRO A 131 8.93 2.79 24.88
C PRO A 131 9.02 4.23 24.37
N ALA A 132 9.77 5.10 25.07
CA ALA A 132 10.01 6.48 24.66
C ALA A 132 10.79 6.58 23.33
N PHE A 133 11.77 5.70 23.09
CA PHE A 133 12.47 5.65 21.82
C PHE A 133 11.56 5.15 20.68
N ARG A 134 10.70 4.16 20.96
CA ARG A 134 9.68 3.70 20.01
C ARG A 134 8.76 4.82 19.57
N GLU A 135 8.27 5.61 20.52
CA GLU A 135 7.39 6.75 20.24
C GLU A 135 8.08 7.80 19.36
N ILE A 136 9.37 8.08 19.59
CA ILE A 136 10.15 8.99 18.73
C ILE A 136 10.19 8.46 17.28
N LEU A 137 10.44 7.16 17.10
CA LEU A 137 10.47 6.55 15.77
C LEU A 137 9.10 6.58 15.09
N ASP A 138 8.02 6.25 15.83
CA ASP A 138 6.65 6.29 15.31
C ASP A 138 6.28 7.72 14.86
N ARG A 139 6.58 8.75 15.67
CA ARG A 139 6.39 10.16 15.29
C ARG A 139 7.22 10.55 14.07
N LEU A 140 8.48 10.09 13.99
CA LEU A 140 9.34 10.37 12.85
C LEU A 140 8.81 9.73 11.57
N ILE A 141 8.29 8.50 11.66
CA ILE A 141 7.63 7.80 10.55
C ILE A 141 6.37 8.56 10.11
N ASP A 142 5.57 9.06 11.03
CA ASP A 142 4.37 9.84 10.67
C ASP A 142 4.72 11.21 10.07
N ALA A 143 5.72 11.90 10.61
CA ALA A 143 6.15 13.23 10.15
C ALA A 143 6.78 13.20 8.74
N THR A 144 7.44 12.10 8.37
CA THR A 144 8.18 11.96 7.10
C THR A 144 7.35 11.28 6.00
N LEU A 145 6.15 10.79 6.32
CA LEU A 145 5.28 10.10 5.37
C LEU A 145 4.96 10.98 4.15
N GLY A 146 5.17 10.44 2.95
CA GLY A 146 4.89 11.15 1.69
C GLY A 146 5.85 12.29 1.34
N ARG A 147 6.89 12.56 2.16
CA ARG A 147 7.84 13.68 1.99
C ARG A 147 9.26 13.23 1.75
N ASP A 148 9.80 12.50 2.72
CA ASP A 148 11.15 11.97 2.68
C ASP A 148 11.07 10.45 2.83
N LEU A 149 10.88 9.79 1.68
CA LEU A 149 10.71 8.34 1.62
C LEU A 149 11.94 7.60 2.16
N ALA A 150 13.15 8.13 1.93
CA ALA A 150 14.39 7.48 2.36
C ALA A 150 14.51 7.52 3.88
N LEU A 151 14.25 8.67 4.49
CA LEU A 151 14.26 8.83 5.94
C LEU A 151 13.14 8.04 6.61
N ASN A 152 11.95 8.05 6.01
CA ASN A 152 10.79 7.28 6.47
C ASN A 152 11.06 5.77 6.49
N ASP A 153 11.68 5.26 5.42
CA ASP A 153 12.09 3.85 5.31
C ASP A 153 13.16 3.50 6.36
N LEU A 154 14.19 4.34 6.52
CA LEU A 154 15.25 4.09 7.50
C LEU A 154 14.73 4.12 8.95
N ALA A 155 13.81 5.03 9.28
CA ALA A 155 13.17 5.07 10.60
C ALA A 155 12.37 3.78 10.89
N ARG A 156 11.65 3.25 9.88
CA ARG A 156 10.99 1.94 10.00
C ARG A 156 11.98 0.80 10.19
N GLU A 157 13.12 0.85 9.52
CA GLU A 157 14.16 -0.18 9.67
C GLU A 157 14.77 -0.18 11.07
N VAL A 158 15.09 1.00 11.62
CA VAL A 158 15.57 1.13 13.01
C VAL A 158 14.51 0.62 13.98
N ARG A 159 13.24 0.98 13.79
CA ARG A 159 12.14 0.49 14.64
C ARG A 159 12.05 -1.03 14.61
N TYR A 160 12.15 -1.63 13.42
CA TYR A 160 12.16 -3.07 13.25
C TYR A 160 13.33 -3.72 14.02
N HIS A 161 14.55 -3.22 13.84
CA HIS A 161 15.74 -3.78 14.48
C HIS A 161 15.70 -3.73 16.01
N PHE A 162 15.18 -2.65 16.60
CA PHE A 162 15.17 -2.46 18.06
C PHE A 162 13.96 -3.10 18.75
N PHE A 163 12.79 -3.19 18.10
CA PHE A 163 11.54 -3.59 18.76
C PHE A 163 10.90 -4.85 18.19
N ASP A 164 10.86 -4.99 16.87
CA ASP A 164 10.17 -6.12 16.23
C ASP A 164 11.10 -7.35 16.16
N ARG A 165 12.37 -7.17 15.78
CA ARG A 165 13.38 -8.24 15.64
C ARG A 165 13.64 -9.01 16.94
N PRO A 166 13.88 -8.40 18.11
CA PRO A 166 14.19 -9.16 19.33
C PRO A 166 13.02 -10.05 19.78
N PHE A 167 11.79 -9.57 19.63
CA PHE A 167 10.59 -10.35 19.91
C PHE A 167 10.51 -11.59 19.01
N PHE A 168 10.86 -11.44 17.73
CA PHE A 168 10.89 -12.56 16.79
C PHE A 168 12.02 -13.56 17.07
N GLU A 169 13.20 -13.08 17.47
CA GLU A 169 14.34 -13.92 17.86
C GLU A 169 14.07 -14.71 19.15
N ALA A 170 13.35 -14.12 20.12
CA ALA A 170 12.93 -14.79 21.34
C ALA A 170 11.96 -15.96 21.04
N ALA A 171 10.90 -15.71 20.28
CA ALA A 171 9.94 -16.74 19.87
C ALA A 171 10.60 -17.89 19.09
N ARG A 172 11.65 -17.59 18.30
CA ARG A 172 12.43 -18.60 17.60
C ARG A 172 13.30 -19.45 18.53
N SER A 173 13.89 -18.83 19.55
CA SER A 173 14.73 -19.52 20.53
C SER A 173 13.94 -20.57 21.34
N GLU A 174 12.69 -20.27 21.66
CA GLU A 174 11.77 -21.22 22.33
C GLU A 174 11.52 -22.48 21.48
N ILE A 175 11.31 -22.32 20.17
CA ILE A 175 11.13 -23.45 19.25
C ILE A 175 12.40 -24.31 19.18
N HIS A 176 13.59 -23.69 19.15
CA HIS A 176 14.84 -24.45 19.14
C HIS A 176 15.06 -25.24 20.44
N GLN A 177 14.75 -24.67 21.60
CA GLN A 177 14.81 -25.39 22.88
C GLN A 177 13.89 -26.61 22.91
N ARG A 178 12.70 -26.50 22.29
CA ARG A 178 11.79 -27.63 22.12
C ARG A 178 12.39 -28.72 21.21
N VAL A 179 13.02 -28.34 20.10
CA VAL A 179 13.71 -29.28 19.20
C VAL A 179 14.84 -30.03 19.90
N GLU A 180 15.64 -29.34 20.72
CA GLU A 180 16.69 -29.99 21.52
C GLU A 180 16.12 -31.05 22.46
N ARG A 181 15.00 -30.73 23.13
CA ARG A 181 14.28 -31.67 24.01
C ARG A 181 13.73 -32.86 23.23
N ASP A 182 13.02 -32.62 22.15
CA ASP A 182 12.39 -33.67 21.34
C ASP A 182 13.47 -34.60 20.72
N PHE A 183 14.63 -34.05 20.32
CA PHE A 183 15.75 -34.85 19.81
C PHE A 183 16.41 -35.70 20.91
N ALA A 184 16.52 -35.19 22.14
CA ALA A 184 16.99 -35.99 23.27
C ALA A 184 16.04 -37.17 23.57
N ILE A 185 14.72 -36.93 23.58
CA ILE A 185 13.69 -37.97 23.77
C ILE A 185 13.85 -39.10 22.73
N VAL A 186 14.00 -38.73 21.45
CA VAL A 186 14.12 -39.71 20.35
C VAL A 186 15.43 -40.50 20.40
N ARG A 187 16.48 -39.97 21.03
CA ARG A 187 17.77 -40.67 21.22
C ARG A 187 17.72 -41.65 22.39
N GLU A 188 17.13 -41.25 23.50
CA GLU A 188 17.13 -42.00 24.76
C GLU A 188 16.06 -43.11 24.77
N MET A 189 14.93 -42.90 24.08
CA MET A 189 13.83 -43.85 24.03
C MET A 189 13.80 -44.63 22.70
N GLU A 190 13.17 -45.81 22.72
CA GLU A 190 12.89 -46.61 21.52
C GLU A 190 11.39 -46.92 21.45
N GLY A 191 10.66 -46.18 20.61
CA GLY A 191 9.22 -46.37 20.45
C GLY A 191 8.36 -45.87 21.62
N GLY A 192 7.03 -45.97 21.48
CA GLY A 192 6.04 -45.44 22.42
C GLY A 192 5.42 -44.09 22.00
N PRO A 193 4.30 -43.65 22.62
CA PRO A 193 3.57 -42.46 22.20
C PRO A 193 4.39 -41.17 22.21
N GLU A 194 5.20 -40.96 23.26
CA GLU A 194 6.06 -39.79 23.44
C GLU A 194 7.18 -39.74 22.39
N TRP A 195 7.80 -40.88 22.08
CA TRP A 195 8.78 -41.01 21.00
C TRP A 195 8.16 -40.68 19.63
N HIS A 196 6.96 -41.20 19.33
CA HIS A 196 6.28 -40.93 18.07
C HIS A 196 5.82 -39.47 17.96
N GLU A 197 5.42 -38.85 19.06
CA GLU A 197 5.10 -37.43 19.12
C GLU A 197 6.34 -36.57 18.89
N ALA A 198 7.44 -36.83 19.59
CA ALA A 198 8.71 -36.13 19.42
C ALA A 198 9.28 -36.30 18.00
N MET A 199 9.26 -37.51 17.44
CA MET A 199 9.68 -37.78 16.05
C MET A 199 8.81 -37.02 15.04
N ARG A 200 7.48 -37.05 15.20
CA ARG A 200 6.56 -36.25 14.37
C ARG A 200 6.83 -34.76 14.53
N ALA A 201 7.06 -34.27 15.74
CA ALA A 201 7.38 -32.88 16.00
C ALA A 201 8.70 -32.47 15.34
N LEU A 202 9.75 -33.29 15.40
CA LEU A 202 11.04 -33.03 14.74
C LEU A 202 10.95 -33.03 13.22
N ILE A 203 10.12 -33.90 12.61
CA ILE A 203 9.91 -33.94 11.15
C ILE A 203 8.96 -32.81 10.69
N ALA A 204 7.91 -32.55 11.45
CA ALA A 204 6.93 -31.51 11.16
C ALA A 204 7.45 -30.10 11.51
N CYS A 205 8.47 -29.99 12.38
CA CYS A 205 8.96 -28.73 12.91
C CYS A 205 9.20 -27.75 11.76
N PRO A 206 8.62 -26.56 11.80
CA PRO A 206 8.71 -25.65 10.69
C PRO A 206 10.11 -25.00 10.56
N GLN A 207 10.86 -24.84 11.65
CA GLN A 207 12.11 -24.06 11.65
C GLN A 207 13.26 -24.74 10.86
N PRO A 208 14.25 -23.97 10.36
CA PRO A 208 15.42 -24.54 9.69
C PRO A 208 16.34 -25.24 10.71
N LEU A 209 16.24 -26.57 10.78
CA LEU A 209 16.99 -27.41 11.73
C LEU A 209 18.24 -28.06 11.13
N MET A 210 18.54 -27.81 9.85
CA MET A 210 19.65 -28.48 9.18
C MET A 210 20.98 -28.17 9.85
N GLY A 211 21.20 -26.91 10.22
CA GLY A 211 22.34 -26.51 11.02
C GLY A 211 22.43 -27.22 12.37
N PHE A 212 21.30 -27.37 13.07
CA PHE A 212 21.23 -28.09 14.34
C PHE A 212 21.66 -29.55 14.17
N PHE A 213 21.11 -30.25 13.17
CA PHE A 213 21.45 -31.65 12.93
C PHE A 213 22.87 -31.83 12.40
N THR A 214 23.39 -30.93 11.56
CA THR A 214 24.79 -30.97 11.11
C THR A 214 25.74 -30.80 12.29
N ARG A 215 25.44 -29.91 13.25
CA ARG A 215 26.20 -29.81 14.50
C ARG A 215 26.07 -31.09 15.33
N ALA A 216 24.84 -31.57 15.54
CA ALA A 216 24.59 -32.77 16.33
C ALA A 216 25.36 -33.99 15.78
N LEU A 217 25.50 -34.12 14.46
CA LEU A 217 26.23 -35.21 13.81
C LEU A 217 27.73 -35.29 14.19
N VAL A 218 28.32 -34.19 14.67
CA VAL A 218 29.69 -34.16 15.21
C VAL A 218 29.77 -34.80 16.60
N ASP A 219 28.79 -34.50 17.46
CA ASP A 219 28.86 -34.80 18.90
C ASP A 219 28.14 -36.11 19.29
N VAL A 220 27.29 -36.65 18.41
CA VAL A 220 26.47 -37.85 18.71
C VAL A 220 27.15 -39.17 18.35
N ASP A 221 26.74 -40.21 19.08
CA ASP A 221 27.08 -41.61 18.88
C ASP A 221 26.42 -42.21 17.62
N ALA A 222 26.77 -43.44 17.24
CA ALA A 222 26.30 -44.05 15.99
C ALA A 222 24.76 -44.08 15.86
N LYS A 223 24.05 -44.40 16.94
CA LYS A 223 22.57 -44.38 16.98
C LYS A 223 22.02 -42.96 16.78
N GLY A 224 22.62 -41.97 17.43
CA GLY A 224 22.26 -40.56 17.21
C GLY A 224 22.51 -40.09 15.78
N ARG A 225 23.58 -40.56 15.12
CA ARG A 225 23.89 -40.22 13.72
C ARG A 225 22.85 -40.78 12.76
N ASP A 226 22.43 -42.01 12.97
CA ASP A 226 21.37 -42.64 12.16
C ASP A 226 20.06 -41.88 12.25
N LEU A 227 19.67 -41.49 13.47
CA LEU A 227 18.46 -40.73 13.74
C LEU A 227 18.53 -39.34 13.08
N ALA A 228 19.65 -38.63 13.23
CA ALA A 228 19.81 -37.30 12.63
C ALA A 228 19.75 -37.37 11.10
N LEU A 229 20.50 -38.27 10.45
CA LEU A 229 20.46 -38.45 8.99
C LEU A 229 19.04 -38.82 8.50
N SER A 230 18.34 -39.68 9.23
CA SER A 230 16.98 -40.10 8.90
C SER A 230 15.97 -38.96 9.01
N ILE A 231 16.02 -38.19 10.10
CA ILE A 231 15.16 -37.00 10.28
C ILE A 231 15.44 -35.97 9.18
N MET A 232 16.70 -35.76 8.83
CA MET A 232 17.11 -34.80 7.80
C MET A 232 16.58 -35.16 6.43
N LEU A 233 16.74 -36.42 5.98
CA LEU A 233 16.18 -36.86 4.69
C LEU A 233 14.66 -36.70 4.66
N ARG A 234 13.97 -37.09 5.75
CA ARG A 234 12.50 -36.90 5.87
C ARG A 234 12.08 -35.44 5.79
N ARG A 235 12.89 -34.52 6.32
CA ARG A 235 12.63 -33.08 6.27
C ARG A 235 12.93 -32.46 4.90
N LEU A 236 14.08 -32.78 4.31
CA LEU A 236 14.52 -32.23 3.02
C LEU A 236 13.57 -32.64 1.88
N TYR A 237 13.14 -33.91 1.88
CA TYR A 237 12.30 -34.49 0.84
C TYR A 237 10.81 -34.51 1.19
N ARG A 238 10.36 -33.70 2.17
CA ARG A 238 8.95 -33.63 2.63
C ARG A 238 7.92 -33.30 1.53
N ILE A 239 8.35 -32.73 0.40
CA ILE A 239 7.49 -32.48 -0.76
C ILE A 239 7.28 -33.74 -1.63
N ARG A 240 7.89 -34.86 -1.25
CA ARG A 240 7.79 -36.18 -1.89
C ARG A 240 7.24 -37.19 -0.91
N HIS A 241 6.62 -38.23 -1.45
CA HIS A 241 6.43 -39.46 -0.69
C HIS A 241 7.77 -40.18 -0.64
N ILE A 242 8.28 -40.36 0.58
CA ILE A 242 9.57 -40.97 0.88
C ILE A 242 9.28 -42.29 1.58
N ASP A 243 9.88 -43.38 1.12
CA ASP A 243 9.82 -44.67 1.79
C ASP A 243 10.62 -44.62 3.12
N ASP A 244 10.62 -45.71 3.89
CA ASP A 244 11.43 -45.78 5.11
C ASP A 244 12.91 -45.56 4.81
N VAL A 245 13.58 -44.83 5.71
CA VAL A 245 14.98 -44.47 5.58
C VAL A 245 15.84 -45.60 6.16
N GLU A 246 16.69 -46.17 5.32
CA GLU A 246 17.66 -47.20 5.73
C GLU A 246 19.01 -46.53 6.01
N VAL A 247 19.74 -46.95 7.05
CA VAL A 247 21.10 -46.46 7.31
C VAL A 247 22.10 -47.61 7.28
N ARG A 248 23.10 -47.50 6.39
CA ARG A 248 24.17 -48.49 6.20
C ARG A 248 25.51 -47.98 6.72
N SER A 249 26.39 -48.91 7.08
CA SER A 249 27.80 -48.60 7.41
C SER A 249 28.70 -48.88 6.23
N VAL A 250 29.57 -47.93 5.90
CA VAL A 250 30.59 -48.05 4.85
C VAL A 250 31.93 -47.62 5.45
N GLY A 251 32.76 -48.59 5.83
CA GLY A 251 33.88 -48.33 6.74
C GLY A 251 33.38 -47.73 8.05
N ASP A 252 34.00 -46.63 8.50
CA ASP A 252 33.60 -45.91 9.72
C ASP A 252 32.46 -44.90 9.50
N ARG A 253 31.94 -44.79 8.27
CA ARG A 253 30.90 -43.81 7.91
C ARG A 253 29.50 -44.42 7.91
N ARG A 254 28.52 -43.60 8.33
CA ARG A 254 27.10 -43.91 8.23
C ARG A 254 26.51 -43.21 6.99
N VAL A 255 25.76 -43.96 6.20
CA VAL A 255 25.14 -43.50 4.95
C VAL A 255 23.65 -43.84 5.00
N ALA A 256 22.81 -42.82 5.01
CA ALA A 256 21.35 -42.97 5.00
C ALA A 256 20.82 -42.96 3.57
N ILE A 257 19.82 -43.78 3.30
CA ILE A 257 19.24 -44.01 1.98
C ILE A 257 17.74 -43.89 2.10
N ALA A 258 17.14 -43.04 1.27
CA ALA A 258 15.69 -42.92 1.17
C ALA A 258 15.26 -43.01 -0.28
N ALA A 259 14.31 -43.89 -0.58
CA ALA A 259 13.70 -43.99 -1.90
C ALA A 259 12.51 -43.02 -1.99
N PHE A 260 12.32 -42.38 -3.14
CA PHE A 260 11.17 -41.54 -3.40
C PHE A 260 10.74 -41.63 -4.87
N HIS A 261 9.51 -41.23 -5.16
CA HIS A 261 8.97 -41.23 -6.52
C HIS A 261 8.90 -39.81 -7.09
N HIS A 262 9.40 -39.64 -8.32
CA HIS A 262 9.34 -38.39 -9.07
C HIS A 262 9.00 -38.66 -10.54
N GLN A 263 7.95 -38.00 -11.06
CA GLN A 263 7.48 -38.16 -12.45
C GLN A 263 7.28 -39.64 -12.87
N GLY A 264 6.75 -40.46 -11.95
CA GLY A 264 6.53 -41.90 -12.17
C GLY A 264 7.80 -42.76 -12.15
N ARG A 265 8.96 -42.20 -11.79
CA ARG A 265 10.24 -42.90 -11.66
C ARG A 265 10.66 -43.04 -10.20
N ARG A 266 11.36 -44.12 -9.88
CA ARG A 266 11.97 -44.33 -8.56
C ARG A 266 13.35 -43.66 -8.52
N CYS A 267 13.55 -42.81 -7.54
CA CYS A 267 14.75 -42.02 -7.30
C CYS A 267 15.26 -42.30 -5.88
N TYR A 268 16.53 -41.99 -5.61
CA TYR A 268 17.12 -42.16 -4.28
C TYR A 268 17.81 -40.88 -3.80
N ALA A 269 17.67 -40.61 -2.50
CA ALA A 269 18.46 -39.61 -1.79
C ALA A 269 19.41 -40.35 -0.84
N VAL A 270 20.71 -40.08 -0.97
CA VAL A 270 21.78 -40.71 -0.18
C VAL A 270 22.44 -39.64 0.66
N ALA A 271 22.25 -39.68 1.99
CA ALA A 271 22.81 -38.69 2.91
C ALA A 271 23.98 -39.21 3.73
N THR A 272 25.02 -38.40 3.89
CA THR A 272 26.14 -38.70 4.79
C THR A 272 26.74 -37.44 5.40
N HIS A 273 27.62 -37.61 6.39
CA HIS A 273 28.27 -36.55 7.14
C HIS A 273 29.80 -36.66 7.08
N ALA A 274 30.47 -35.51 7.03
CA ALA A 274 31.94 -35.41 7.05
C ALA A 274 32.44 -34.09 7.62
N MET A 275 33.65 -34.09 8.18
CA MET A 275 34.41 -32.85 8.34
C MET A 275 34.87 -32.36 6.96
N CYS A 276 35.13 -31.05 6.82
CA CYS A 276 35.58 -30.45 5.56
C CYS A 276 36.87 -31.11 5.00
N ALA A 277 37.75 -31.61 5.87
CA ALA A 277 38.97 -32.32 5.48
C ALA A 277 38.69 -33.67 4.78
N ASP A 278 37.57 -34.31 5.09
CA ASP A 278 37.28 -35.68 4.66
C ASP A 278 36.20 -35.76 3.56
N LEU A 279 35.94 -34.65 2.87
CA LEU A 279 34.91 -34.56 1.84
C LEU A 279 35.06 -35.66 0.77
N LYS A 280 36.30 -35.93 0.34
CA LYS A 280 36.61 -36.97 -0.65
C LYS A 280 36.13 -38.35 -0.19
N ASP A 281 36.53 -38.76 1.02
CA ASP A 281 36.23 -40.10 1.53
C ASP A 281 34.72 -40.29 1.77
N ALA A 282 34.03 -39.23 2.21
CA ALA A 282 32.59 -39.26 2.37
C ALA A 282 31.85 -39.35 1.03
N LEU A 283 32.30 -38.62 0.01
CA LEU A 283 31.77 -38.73 -1.34
C LEU A 283 32.00 -40.13 -1.93
N SER A 284 33.18 -40.72 -1.74
CA SER A 284 33.46 -42.09 -2.17
C SER A 284 32.57 -43.12 -1.46
N ALA A 285 32.31 -42.95 -0.16
CA ALA A 285 31.40 -43.82 0.60
C ALA A 285 29.93 -43.69 0.16
N ALA A 286 29.44 -42.47 -0.08
CA ALA A 286 28.10 -42.26 -0.61
C ALA A 286 27.96 -42.79 -2.06
N SER A 287 28.98 -42.58 -2.89
CA SER A 287 29.04 -43.06 -4.27
C SER A 287 29.03 -44.60 -4.34
N SER A 288 29.78 -45.29 -3.48
CA SER A 288 29.79 -46.76 -3.45
C SER A 288 28.42 -47.34 -3.10
N VAL A 289 27.68 -46.70 -2.18
CA VAL A 289 26.29 -47.05 -1.88
C VAL A 289 25.38 -46.76 -3.05
N ALA A 290 25.52 -45.59 -3.69
CA ALA A 290 24.74 -45.20 -4.86
C ALA A 290 24.87 -46.22 -6.01
N LEU A 291 26.06 -46.78 -6.24
CA LEU A 291 26.30 -47.82 -7.25
C LEU A 291 25.59 -49.16 -6.94
N THR A 292 25.24 -49.43 -5.67
CA THR A 292 24.45 -50.63 -5.31
C THR A 292 22.96 -50.50 -5.64
N LEU A 293 22.47 -49.28 -5.91
CA LEU A 293 21.07 -48.98 -6.18
C LEU A 293 20.77 -49.10 -7.68
N THR A 294 20.85 -50.33 -8.20
CA THR A 294 20.80 -50.61 -9.65
C THR A 294 19.44 -50.39 -10.30
N ASP A 295 18.36 -50.28 -9.52
CA ASP A 295 17.02 -49.93 -10.01
C ASP A 295 16.81 -48.41 -10.17
N ALA A 296 17.77 -47.61 -9.71
CA ALA A 296 17.75 -46.15 -9.79
C ALA A 296 18.21 -45.65 -11.15
N ARG A 297 17.52 -44.63 -11.68
CA ARG A 297 18.03 -43.82 -12.81
C ARG A 297 18.48 -42.42 -12.41
N ASP A 298 18.22 -42.01 -11.16
CA ASP A 298 18.45 -40.67 -10.67
C ASP A 298 18.74 -40.73 -9.15
N ILE A 299 19.97 -40.39 -8.76
CA ILE A 299 20.43 -40.40 -7.37
C ILE A 299 20.98 -39.02 -6.99
N SER A 300 20.48 -38.47 -5.88
CA SER A 300 21.00 -37.26 -5.24
C SER A 300 21.84 -37.63 -4.02
N ILE A 301 23.08 -37.14 -3.93
CA ILE A 301 23.91 -37.26 -2.73
C ILE A 301 23.77 -35.98 -1.90
N GLU A 302 23.37 -36.13 -0.64
CA GLU A 302 23.26 -35.07 0.37
C GLU A 302 24.45 -35.14 1.34
N LEU A 303 25.46 -34.29 1.16
CA LEU A 303 26.66 -34.26 1.99
C LEU A 303 26.60 -33.14 3.02
N LEU A 304 26.63 -33.52 4.29
CA LEU A 304 26.59 -32.59 5.42
C LEU A 304 28.01 -32.38 5.91
N THR A 305 28.46 -31.13 5.89
CA THR A 305 29.84 -30.80 6.25
C THR A 305 29.95 -29.73 7.32
N ALA A 306 30.81 -29.98 8.30
CA ALA A 306 31.22 -28.99 9.28
C ALA A 306 32.59 -28.41 8.88
N SER A 307 32.68 -27.09 8.87
CA SER A 307 33.88 -26.33 8.51
C SER A 307 34.28 -25.42 9.67
N GLU A 308 35.55 -25.47 10.06
CA GLU A 308 36.13 -24.58 11.07
C GLU A 308 36.46 -23.18 10.49
N ASP A 309 36.46 -23.02 9.16
CA ASP A 309 36.59 -21.72 8.51
C ASP A 309 35.31 -20.86 8.76
N TYR A 310 35.41 -19.72 9.45
CA TYR A 310 34.33 -18.72 9.61
C TYR A 310 34.72 -17.31 9.08
N PRO A 311 33.85 -16.67 8.26
CA PRO A 311 32.68 -17.25 7.60
C PRO A 311 33.13 -18.35 6.63
N VAL A 312 32.25 -19.31 6.35
CA VAL A 312 32.52 -20.33 5.32
C VAL A 312 32.88 -19.59 4.02
N ASP A 313 34.10 -19.77 3.52
CA ASP A 313 34.61 -19.02 2.36
C ASP A 313 33.85 -19.42 1.08
N LEU A 314 32.76 -18.71 0.81
CA LEU A 314 31.88 -18.92 -0.35
C LEU A 314 32.60 -18.75 -1.70
N GLY A 315 33.72 -18.03 -1.74
CA GLY A 315 34.50 -17.79 -2.94
C GLY A 315 35.39 -18.97 -3.32
N ARG A 316 35.98 -19.63 -2.32
CA ARG A 316 36.91 -20.77 -2.53
C ARG A 316 36.26 -22.15 -2.34
N ALA A 317 35.16 -22.24 -1.61
CA ALA A 317 34.45 -23.52 -1.35
C ALA A 317 34.05 -24.29 -2.62
N PRO A 318 33.48 -23.67 -3.68
CA PRO A 318 33.06 -24.42 -4.88
C PRO A 318 34.21 -25.13 -5.59
N GLY A 319 35.39 -24.51 -5.66
CA GLY A 319 36.57 -25.11 -6.27
C GLY A 319 37.09 -26.31 -5.47
N ARG A 320 37.10 -26.22 -4.13
CA ARG A 320 37.47 -27.34 -3.25
C ARG A 320 36.47 -28.50 -3.38
N ILE A 321 35.17 -28.22 -3.40
CA ILE A 321 34.12 -29.25 -3.54
C ILE A 321 34.22 -29.92 -4.91
N ARG A 322 34.39 -29.15 -5.99
CA ARG A 322 34.56 -29.71 -7.34
C ARG A 322 35.76 -30.66 -7.41
N LYS A 323 36.90 -30.23 -6.86
CA LYS A 323 38.09 -31.10 -6.78
C LYS A 323 37.81 -32.38 -5.98
N ALA A 324 37.10 -32.29 -4.86
CA ALA A 324 36.73 -33.47 -4.08
C ALA A 324 35.78 -34.42 -4.85
N LEU A 325 34.86 -33.89 -5.66
CA LEU A 325 33.98 -34.68 -6.54
C LEU A 325 34.78 -35.42 -7.63
N GLU A 326 35.73 -34.72 -8.26
CA GLU A 326 36.65 -35.28 -9.26
C GLU A 326 37.55 -36.37 -8.65
N ASP A 327 38.18 -36.07 -7.51
CA ASP A 327 39.09 -36.98 -6.80
C ASP A 327 38.36 -38.22 -6.23
N ALA A 328 37.09 -38.10 -5.87
CA ALA A 328 36.25 -39.20 -5.37
C ALA A 328 35.71 -40.11 -6.49
N GLY A 329 35.80 -39.69 -7.76
CA GLY A 329 35.34 -40.47 -8.91
C GLY A 329 33.81 -40.65 -8.95
N VAL A 330 33.04 -39.66 -8.49
CA VAL A 330 31.57 -39.74 -8.52
C VAL A 330 31.11 -39.79 -9.98
N THR A 331 30.33 -40.80 -10.34
CA THR A 331 29.86 -41.04 -11.72
C THR A 331 28.38 -41.44 -11.71
N ALA A 332 27.80 -41.66 -12.89
CA ALA A 332 26.42 -42.16 -13.01
C ALA A 332 26.24 -43.45 -12.19
N PRO A 333 25.08 -43.68 -11.53
CA PRO A 333 23.80 -42.98 -11.73
C PRO A 333 23.56 -41.74 -10.82
N VAL A 334 24.60 -41.20 -10.18
CA VAL A 334 24.51 -39.94 -9.44
C VAL A 334 24.34 -38.79 -10.42
N THR A 335 23.26 -38.02 -10.27
CA THR A 335 22.93 -36.88 -11.14
C THR A 335 23.15 -35.56 -10.44
N ARG A 336 23.10 -35.56 -9.10
CA ARG A 336 23.17 -34.37 -8.27
C ARG A 336 23.94 -34.65 -6.98
N VAL A 337 24.79 -33.70 -6.60
CA VAL A 337 25.43 -33.67 -5.29
C VAL A 337 25.18 -32.33 -4.62
N VAL A 338 24.63 -32.36 -3.42
CA VAL A 338 24.34 -31.19 -2.60
C VAL A 338 25.28 -31.22 -1.41
N VAL A 339 26.07 -30.17 -1.24
CA VAL A 339 26.95 -30.00 -0.07
C VAL A 339 26.37 -28.90 0.81
N ALA A 340 26.00 -29.26 2.03
CA ALA A 340 25.45 -28.37 3.02
C ALA A 340 26.51 -28.12 4.11
N ALA A 341 27.12 -26.93 4.07
CA ALA A 341 28.23 -26.55 4.93
C ALA A 341 27.76 -25.65 6.09
N THR A 342 28.21 -25.95 7.31
CA THR A 342 27.97 -25.11 8.49
C THR A 342 29.24 -24.93 9.31
N HIS A 343 29.27 -23.90 10.15
CA HIS A 343 30.32 -23.72 11.15
C HIS A 343 29.85 -24.27 12.50
N PRO A 344 30.65 -25.08 13.23
CA PRO A 344 30.23 -25.71 14.50
C PRO A 344 29.67 -24.72 15.52
N GLU A 345 30.34 -23.58 15.70
CA GLU A 345 29.93 -22.54 16.67
C GLU A 345 28.83 -21.60 16.13
N HIS A 346 28.64 -21.55 14.80
CA HIS A 346 27.66 -20.69 14.13
C HIS A 346 26.65 -21.52 13.33
N TRP A 347 26.21 -22.63 13.93
CA TRP A 347 25.42 -23.68 13.27
C TRP A 347 24.09 -23.18 12.69
N ARG A 348 23.58 -22.03 13.14
CA ARG A 348 22.35 -21.41 12.61
C ARG A 348 22.49 -21.01 11.14
N THR A 349 23.70 -20.81 10.65
CA THR A 349 23.96 -20.49 9.24
C THR A 349 24.38 -21.75 8.50
N ILE A 350 23.67 -22.07 7.41
CA ILE A 350 24.01 -23.17 6.51
C ILE A 350 24.17 -22.66 5.09
N HIS A 351 25.19 -23.15 4.40
CA HIS A 351 25.49 -22.79 3.02
C HIS A 351 25.35 -24.02 2.15
N TYR A 352 24.41 -23.98 1.20
CA TYR A 352 24.21 -25.05 0.23
C TYR A 352 24.98 -24.76 -1.06
N PHE A 353 25.65 -25.79 -1.58
CA PHE A 353 26.24 -25.82 -2.90
C PHE A 353 25.67 -27.02 -3.63
N THR A 354 25.05 -26.80 -4.79
CA THR A 354 24.46 -27.89 -5.58
C THR A 354 25.25 -28.05 -6.86
N PHE A 355 25.68 -29.27 -7.14
CA PHE A 355 26.36 -29.66 -8.38
C PHE A 355 25.50 -30.67 -9.13
N GLU A 356 25.33 -30.47 -10.43
CA GLU A 356 24.58 -31.38 -11.30
C GLU A 356 25.49 -31.93 -12.40
N ALA A 357 25.29 -33.20 -12.76
CA ALA A 357 26.04 -33.86 -13.80
C ALA A 357 25.62 -33.33 -15.19
N GLN A 358 26.58 -32.78 -15.94
CA GLN A 358 26.42 -32.33 -17.32
C GLN A 358 27.57 -32.92 -18.15
N ASP A 359 27.25 -33.74 -19.15
CA ASP A 359 28.24 -34.41 -20.02
C ASP A 359 29.35 -35.15 -19.25
N GLY A 360 29.02 -35.74 -18.09
CA GLY A 360 29.97 -36.47 -17.25
C GLY A 360 30.81 -35.60 -16.30
N VAL A 361 30.59 -34.27 -16.28
CA VAL A 361 31.25 -33.32 -15.37
C VAL A 361 30.23 -32.69 -14.44
N TYR A 362 30.59 -32.49 -13.17
CA TYR A 362 29.73 -31.83 -12.18
C TYR A 362 29.88 -30.32 -12.25
N VAL A 363 28.81 -29.63 -12.66
CA VAL A 363 28.74 -28.17 -12.76
C VAL A 363 27.86 -27.62 -11.64
N GLU A 364 28.29 -26.53 -11.02
CA GLU A 364 27.50 -25.90 -9.96
C GLU A 364 26.23 -25.24 -10.53
N HIS A 365 25.09 -25.50 -9.90
CA HIS A 365 23.82 -24.85 -10.22
C HIS A 365 23.66 -23.56 -9.37
N GLU A 366 24.13 -22.42 -9.87
CA GLU A 366 24.23 -21.15 -9.12
C GLU A 366 22.90 -20.66 -8.50
N LEU A 367 21.75 -20.93 -9.15
CA LEU A 367 20.43 -20.52 -8.61
C LEU A 367 20.09 -21.24 -7.30
N HIS A 368 20.70 -22.41 -7.04
CA HIS A 368 20.55 -23.17 -5.79
C HIS A 368 21.65 -22.85 -4.78
N ARG A 369 22.56 -21.90 -5.08
CA ARG A 369 23.56 -21.47 -4.09
C ARG A 369 22.83 -20.91 -2.87
N GLY A 370 23.15 -21.43 -1.69
CA GLY A 370 22.52 -21.05 -0.43
C GLY A 370 21.13 -21.66 -0.19
N ILE A 371 20.59 -22.48 -1.12
CA ILE A 371 19.24 -23.05 -1.02
C ILE A 371 19.25 -24.52 -1.44
N HIS A 372 18.70 -25.40 -0.61
CA HIS A 372 18.56 -26.81 -0.96
C HIS A 372 17.68 -27.02 -2.21
N PRO A 373 17.99 -27.93 -3.14
CA PRO A 373 17.23 -28.11 -4.39
C PRO A 373 15.74 -28.44 -4.20
N MET A 374 15.39 -29.31 -3.25
CA MET A 374 13.98 -29.60 -2.94
C MET A 374 13.22 -28.38 -2.40
N LEU A 375 13.93 -27.46 -1.73
CA LEU A 375 13.38 -26.20 -1.29
C LEU A 375 13.23 -25.22 -2.47
N ALA A 376 14.25 -25.13 -3.34
CA ALA A 376 14.20 -24.31 -4.55
C ALA A 376 13.04 -24.75 -5.48
N GLU A 377 12.80 -26.06 -5.60
CA GLU A 377 11.65 -26.62 -6.32
C GLU A 377 10.34 -26.23 -5.66
N ARG A 378 10.22 -26.38 -4.34
CA ARG A 378 9.04 -25.99 -3.56
C ARG A 378 8.69 -24.51 -3.74
N LEU A 379 9.69 -23.64 -3.71
CA LEU A 379 9.54 -22.20 -3.92
C LEU A 379 9.39 -21.81 -5.39
N GLU A 380 9.41 -22.78 -6.30
CA GLU A 380 9.35 -22.59 -7.75
C GLU A 380 10.42 -21.63 -8.29
N LEU A 381 11.64 -21.66 -7.73
CA LEU A 381 12.71 -20.75 -8.14
C LEU A 381 13.08 -20.91 -9.61
N TRP A 382 12.84 -22.09 -10.20
CA TRP A 382 12.98 -22.35 -11.64
C TRP A 382 12.18 -21.34 -12.50
N ARG A 383 11.10 -20.75 -11.97
CA ARG A 383 10.33 -19.72 -12.66
C ARG A 383 11.11 -18.42 -12.88
N LEU A 384 12.24 -18.23 -12.21
CA LEU A 384 13.16 -17.13 -12.44
C LEU A 384 14.13 -17.37 -13.62
N GLY A 385 13.99 -18.46 -14.39
CA GLY A 385 14.91 -18.79 -15.49
C GLY A 385 15.16 -17.67 -16.52
N ASN A 386 14.18 -16.78 -16.73
CA ASN A 386 14.31 -15.61 -17.60
C ASN A 386 15.15 -14.46 -17.03
N PHE A 387 15.64 -14.58 -15.79
CA PHE A 387 16.38 -13.56 -15.08
C PHE A 387 17.80 -14.02 -14.73
N LYS A 388 18.73 -13.07 -14.66
CA LYS A 388 19.98 -13.21 -13.94
C LYS A 388 19.73 -12.80 -12.49
N THR A 389 19.90 -13.74 -11.57
CA THR A 389 19.55 -13.56 -10.16
C THR A 389 20.80 -13.43 -9.30
N ARG A 390 20.75 -12.54 -8.31
CA ARG A 390 21.71 -12.46 -7.21
C ARG A 390 20.95 -12.51 -5.90
N GLN A 391 21.22 -13.53 -5.10
CA GLN A 391 20.64 -13.62 -3.75
C GLN A 391 21.20 -12.47 -2.89
N LEU A 392 20.30 -11.77 -2.20
CA LEU A 392 20.63 -10.76 -1.21
C LEU A 392 20.65 -11.40 0.18
N ARG A 393 21.35 -10.77 1.12
CA ARG A 393 21.32 -11.22 2.52
C ARG A 393 19.87 -11.11 3.02
N ALA A 394 19.32 -12.23 3.44
CA ALA A 394 17.99 -12.33 4.02
C ALA A 394 18.06 -13.20 5.29
N ARG A 395 16.99 -13.20 6.08
CA ARG A 395 16.87 -14.03 7.28
C ARG A 395 16.40 -15.44 6.90
N ASP A 396 16.49 -16.35 7.86
CA ASP A 396 16.03 -17.73 7.68
C ASP A 396 14.55 -17.77 7.30
N ASP A 397 14.17 -18.70 6.42
CA ASP A 397 12.85 -18.83 5.79
C ASP A 397 12.46 -17.70 4.80
N ILE A 398 13.35 -16.74 4.53
CA ILE A 398 13.16 -15.67 3.54
C ILE A 398 14.30 -15.69 2.53
N TYR A 399 13.96 -15.74 1.25
CA TYR A 399 14.90 -15.78 0.13
C TYR A 399 14.67 -14.57 -0.77
N LEU A 400 15.48 -13.53 -0.56
CA LEU A 400 15.40 -12.29 -1.33
C LEU A 400 16.39 -12.32 -2.51
N PHE A 401 15.87 -12.11 -3.71
CA PHE A 401 16.66 -12.05 -4.94
C PHE A 401 16.55 -10.69 -5.59
N HIS A 402 17.71 -10.15 -5.98
CA HIS A 402 17.81 -9.11 -6.96
C HIS A 402 17.92 -9.75 -8.35
N ALA A 403 16.95 -9.49 -9.22
CA ALA A 403 16.81 -10.13 -10.52
C ALA A 403 16.77 -9.11 -11.65
N VAL A 404 17.59 -9.34 -12.68
CA VAL A 404 17.64 -8.53 -13.91
C VAL A 404 17.23 -9.42 -15.08
N ALA A 405 16.24 -9.01 -15.88
CA ALA A 405 15.77 -9.82 -17.00
C ALA A 405 16.88 -9.99 -18.06
N ARG A 406 16.98 -11.18 -18.65
CA ARG A 406 18.02 -11.51 -19.64
C ARG A 406 17.81 -10.79 -20.98
N ASP A 407 16.56 -10.61 -21.37
CA ASP A 407 16.13 -9.97 -22.63
C ASP A 407 15.95 -8.44 -22.49
N ASN A 408 15.79 -7.94 -21.26
CA ASN A 408 15.60 -6.52 -20.97
C ASN A 408 16.36 -6.09 -19.71
N PRO A 409 17.60 -5.57 -19.83
CA PRO A 409 18.38 -5.12 -18.67
C PRO A 409 17.76 -3.98 -17.86
N LYS A 410 16.77 -3.26 -18.41
CA LYS A 410 16.03 -2.22 -17.66
C LYS A 410 14.94 -2.79 -16.75
N ASP A 411 14.64 -4.08 -16.90
CA ASP A 411 13.72 -4.81 -16.04
C ASP A 411 14.48 -5.41 -14.85
N GLU A 412 14.62 -4.57 -13.83
CA GLU A 412 15.24 -4.89 -12.54
C GLU A 412 14.13 -5.04 -11.48
N ARG A 413 14.14 -6.14 -10.73
CA ARG A 413 13.12 -6.47 -9.72
C ARG A 413 13.71 -7.12 -8.47
N LEU A 414 13.02 -6.95 -7.36
CA LEU A 414 13.21 -7.76 -6.16
C LEU A 414 12.12 -8.83 -6.07
N PHE A 415 12.52 -10.07 -5.83
CA PHE A 415 11.63 -11.18 -5.52
C PHE A 415 11.96 -11.70 -4.13
N SER A 416 11.01 -11.63 -3.21
CA SER A 416 11.15 -12.22 -1.87
C SER A 416 10.29 -13.47 -1.78
N PHE A 417 10.90 -14.64 -1.65
CA PHE A 417 10.19 -15.90 -1.41
C PHE A 417 10.22 -16.19 0.07
N VAL A 418 9.05 -16.48 0.65
CA VAL A 418 8.86 -16.56 2.09
C VAL A 418 8.11 -17.84 2.39
N GLU A 419 8.60 -18.62 3.34
CA GLU A 419 7.87 -19.77 3.83
C GLU A 419 7.09 -19.41 5.09
N VAL A 420 5.77 -19.45 4.98
CA VAL A 420 4.86 -19.30 6.11
C VAL A 420 4.48 -20.68 6.58
N ARG A 421 4.94 -21.03 7.78
CA ARG A 421 4.84 -22.41 8.26
C ARG A 421 3.85 -22.60 9.42
N ASP A 422 3.32 -21.49 9.93
CA ASP A 422 2.30 -21.41 10.95
C ASP A 422 1.25 -20.36 10.54
N LEU A 423 -0.02 -20.71 10.70
CA LEU A 423 -1.19 -19.88 10.43
C LEU A 423 -2.12 -19.76 11.65
N SER A 424 -1.57 -19.91 12.84
CA SER A 424 -2.30 -19.71 14.09
C SER A 424 -3.01 -18.34 14.09
N ALA A 425 -4.33 -18.37 14.17
CA ALA A 425 -5.18 -17.21 14.05
C ALA A 425 -5.65 -16.72 15.42
N VAL A 426 -5.46 -15.42 15.68
CA VAL A 426 -6.07 -14.73 16.82
C VAL A 426 -7.44 -14.24 16.38
N ARG A 427 -8.48 -14.62 17.13
CA ARG A 427 -9.88 -14.27 16.83
C ARG A 427 -10.45 -13.33 17.87
N ASP A 428 -11.39 -12.47 17.45
CA ASP A 428 -12.17 -11.64 18.36
C ASP A 428 -13.35 -12.42 18.98
N ALA A 429 -14.13 -11.74 19.84
CA ALA A 429 -15.31 -12.29 20.48
C ALA A 429 -16.41 -12.74 19.49
N SER A 430 -16.38 -12.28 18.23
CA SER A 430 -17.30 -12.70 17.17
C SER A 430 -16.77 -13.89 16.35
N GLY A 431 -15.60 -14.43 16.71
CA GLY A 431 -14.94 -15.53 16.01
C GLY A 431 -14.21 -15.10 14.73
N GLN A 432 -14.16 -13.80 14.43
CA GLN A 432 -13.48 -13.29 13.23
C GLN A 432 -11.98 -13.24 13.45
N ILE A 433 -11.21 -13.57 12.40
CA ILE A 433 -9.76 -13.49 12.45
C ILE A 433 -9.36 -12.02 12.52
N VAL A 434 -8.70 -11.67 13.62
CA VAL A 434 -8.09 -10.37 13.85
C VAL A 434 -6.64 -10.43 13.40
N GLN A 435 -5.84 -11.43 13.80
CA GLN A 435 -4.42 -11.50 13.45
C GLN A 435 -3.96 -12.88 13.01
N LEU A 436 -2.94 -12.91 12.18
CA LEU A 436 -2.15 -14.07 11.79
C LEU A 436 -0.67 -13.79 12.14
N PRO A 437 -0.28 -13.83 13.43
CA PRO A 437 0.97 -13.24 13.90
C PRO A 437 2.22 -13.74 13.16
N HIS A 438 2.30 -15.04 12.88
CA HIS A 438 3.44 -15.62 12.18
C HIS A 438 3.51 -15.19 10.71
N LEU A 439 2.38 -15.18 9.99
CA LEU A 439 2.31 -14.68 8.61
C LEU A 439 2.64 -13.18 8.54
N GLU A 440 2.10 -12.39 9.46
CA GLU A 440 2.35 -10.95 9.54
C GLU A 440 3.81 -10.63 9.82
N ARG A 441 4.43 -11.39 10.73
CA ARG A 441 5.87 -11.35 10.98
C ARG A 441 6.67 -11.63 9.71
N MET A 442 6.44 -12.78 9.08
CA MET A 442 7.18 -13.20 7.88
C MET A 442 7.01 -12.24 6.72
N TYR A 443 5.80 -11.70 6.53
CA TYR A 443 5.56 -10.64 5.57
C TYR A 443 6.34 -9.36 5.90
N THR A 444 6.34 -8.92 7.16
CA THR A 444 7.04 -7.72 7.61
C THR A 444 8.55 -7.84 7.43
N GLU A 445 9.13 -8.99 7.78
CA GLU A 445 10.55 -9.28 7.59
C GLU A 445 10.93 -9.30 6.10
N ALA A 446 10.08 -9.85 5.23
CA ALA A 446 10.29 -9.84 3.79
C ALA A 446 10.27 -8.41 3.21
N LEU A 447 9.37 -7.56 3.72
CA LEU A 447 9.32 -6.15 3.35
C LEU A 447 10.53 -5.36 3.87
N ALA A 448 11.05 -5.69 5.06
CA ALA A 448 12.27 -5.08 5.60
C ALA A 448 13.48 -5.35 4.69
N GLY A 449 13.66 -6.59 4.20
CA GLY A 449 14.73 -6.89 3.24
C GLY A 449 14.60 -6.10 1.92
N ILE A 450 13.38 -5.91 1.41
CA ILE A 450 13.13 -5.05 0.25
C ILE A 450 13.45 -3.59 0.56
N ARG A 451 13.10 -3.13 1.76
CA ARG A 451 13.34 -1.76 2.24
C ARG A 451 14.83 -1.46 2.38
N ASP A 452 15.62 -2.38 2.94
CA ASP A 452 17.08 -2.25 3.05
C ASP A 452 17.75 -2.08 1.67
N PHE A 453 17.30 -2.82 0.66
CA PHE A 453 17.82 -2.65 -0.69
C PHE A 453 17.41 -1.30 -1.31
N GLN A 454 16.15 -0.90 -1.12
CA GLN A 454 15.60 0.31 -1.73
C GLN A 454 16.10 1.60 -1.04
N SER A 455 16.42 1.55 0.26
CA SER A 455 16.90 2.71 1.04
C SER A 455 18.25 3.23 0.53
N ARG A 456 19.06 2.35 -0.09
CA ARG A 456 20.37 2.68 -0.68
C ARG A 456 20.27 3.23 -2.10
N ARG A 457 19.08 3.33 -2.68
CA ARG A 457 18.85 3.82 -4.05
C ARG A 457 18.27 5.23 -4.03
N SER A 458 18.65 6.04 -5.02
CA SER A 458 18.01 7.34 -5.22
C SER A 458 16.55 7.16 -5.65
N ALA A 459 15.70 8.17 -5.40
CA ALA A 459 14.27 8.11 -5.73
C ALA A 459 13.99 7.73 -7.20
N ARG A 460 14.87 8.10 -8.13
CA ARG A 460 14.72 7.82 -9.57
C ARG A 460 15.12 6.41 -9.97
N GLU A 461 15.97 5.77 -9.18
CA GLU A 461 16.51 4.43 -9.45
C GLU A 461 15.72 3.34 -8.73
N ARG A 462 14.71 3.70 -7.93
CA ARG A 462 13.88 2.75 -7.20
C ARG A 462 13.18 1.78 -8.13
N LEU A 463 12.99 0.57 -7.62
CA LEU A 463 12.32 -0.52 -8.32
C LEU A 463 10.83 -0.46 -7.99
N HIS A 464 9.96 -0.46 -9.01
CA HIS A 464 8.50 -0.30 -8.86
C HIS A 464 7.69 -1.54 -9.24
N TRP A 465 8.37 -2.69 -9.41
CA TRP A 465 7.78 -3.95 -9.86
C TRP A 465 8.26 -5.17 -9.06
N ASN A 466 8.42 -4.98 -7.76
CA ASN A 466 8.87 -6.00 -6.82
C ASN A 466 7.74 -6.97 -6.46
N ARG A 467 8.08 -8.17 -5.98
CA ARG A 467 7.11 -9.19 -5.58
C ARG A 467 7.50 -9.85 -4.27
N VAL A 468 6.49 -10.19 -3.48
CA VAL A 468 6.60 -11.09 -2.33
C VAL A 468 5.79 -12.34 -2.66
N ILE A 469 6.39 -13.52 -2.51
CA ILE A 469 5.78 -14.82 -2.73
C ILE A 469 5.74 -15.52 -1.38
N LEU A 470 4.55 -15.70 -0.82
CA LEU A 470 4.31 -16.41 0.44
C LEU A 470 3.89 -17.84 0.12
N TYR A 471 4.66 -18.82 0.57
CA TYR A 471 4.30 -20.24 0.53
C TYR A 471 3.74 -20.65 1.88
N ILE A 472 2.43 -20.89 1.96
CA ILE A 472 1.74 -21.29 3.17
C ILE A 472 1.69 -22.82 3.26
N TRP A 473 2.29 -23.39 4.30
CA TRP A 473 2.31 -24.83 4.57
C TRP A 473 1.04 -25.42 5.20
N PRO A 474 0.52 -24.85 6.31
CA PRO A 474 -0.64 -25.45 6.97
C PRO A 474 -1.90 -25.27 6.13
N ASP A 475 -2.80 -26.25 6.20
CA ASP A 475 -4.11 -26.13 5.57
C ASP A 475 -4.84 -24.94 6.19
N ALA A 476 -5.16 -23.97 5.34
CA ALA A 476 -5.72 -22.73 5.77
C ALA A 476 -7.24 -22.87 5.76
N GLY A 477 -7.85 -23.02 6.93
CA GLY A 477 -9.29 -22.78 7.12
C GLY A 477 -9.65 -21.29 6.99
N LEU A 478 -9.01 -20.57 6.06
CA LEU A 478 -9.13 -19.13 5.83
C LEU A 478 -10.08 -18.90 4.65
N SER A 479 -11.10 -18.07 4.85
CA SER A 479 -11.93 -17.60 3.75
C SER A 479 -11.20 -16.52 2.94
N LEU A 480 -11.62 -16.29 1.69
CA LEU A 480 -11.17 -15.14 0.90
C LEU A 480 -11.39 -13.80 1.61
N ARG A 481 -12.49 -13.68 2.37
CA ARG A 481 -12.81 -12.48 3.15
C ARG A 481 -11.83 -12.26 4.30
N ASP A 482 -11.41 -13.32 4.99
CA ASP A 482 -10.38 -13.23 6.03
C ASP A 482 -9.04 -12.80 5.41
N MET A 483 -8.68 -13.36 4.26
CA MET A 483 -7.48 -12.97 3.52
C MET A 483 -7.53 -11.52 3.05
N ALA A 484 -8.67 -11.05 2.53
CA ALA A 484 -8.86 -9.66 2.15
C ALA A 484 -8.71 -8.72 3.36
N ARG A 485 -9.31 -9.06 4.51
CA ARG A 485 -9.19 -8.26 5.74
C ARG A 485 -7.75 -8.14 6.21
N VAL A 486 -7.02 -9.26 6.31
CA VAL A 486 -5.61 -9.26 6.72
C VAL A 486 -4.76 -8.49 5.70
N SER A 487 -5.00 -8.69 4.40
CA SER A 487 -4.28 -7.98 3.33
C SER A 487 -4.50 -6.47 3.39
N LYS A 488 -5.73 -6.01 3.65
CA LYS A 488 -6.06 -4.58 3.77
C LYS A 488 -5.31 -3.94 4.94
N ARG A 489 -5.18 -4.66 6.07
CA ARG A 489 -4.40 -4.19 7.21
C ARG A 489 -2.90 -4.13 6.93
N LEU A 490 -2.35 -5.11 6.22
CA LEU A 490 -0.91 -5.20 5.96
C LEU A 490 -0.45 -4.34 4.78
N ALA A 491 -1.36 -3.97 3.86
CA ALA A 491 -1.08 -3.15 2.68
C ALA A 491 -0.30 -1.85 2.97
N PRO A 492 -0.58 -1.07 4.03
CA PRO A 492 0.19 0.12 4.37
C PRO A 492 1.69 -0.13 4.61
N LEU A 493 2.06 -1.32 5.10
CA LEU A 493 3.46 -1.68 5.37
C LEU A 493 4.28 -1.79 4.06
N ALA A 494 3.62 -2.11 2.94
CA ALA A 494 4.25 -2.22 1.62
C ALA A 494 4.31 -0.90 0.84
N LYS A 495 3.74 0.19 1.38
CA LYS A 495 3.74 1.51 0.74
C LYS A 495 5.18 1.93 0.43
N ASN A 496 5.40 2.48 -0.76
CA ASN A 496 6.71 2.95 -1.27
C ASN A 496 7.80 1.90 -1.49
N LEU A 497 7.53 0.61 -1.28
CA LEU A 497 8.48 -0.47 -1.57
C LEU A 497 8.45 -0.94 -3.04
N GLY A 498 7.57 -0.34 -3.86
CA GLY A 498 7.43 -0.71 -5.26
C GLY A 498 6.87 -2.11 -5.47
N LEU A 499 6.12 -2.62 -4.50
CA LEU A 499 5.47 -3.94 -4.56
C LEU A 499 4.38 -3.92 -5.64
N GLU A 500 4.49 -4.76 -6.67
CA GLU A 500 3.43 -4.96 -7.66
C GLU A 500 2.30 -5.82 -7.09
N LYS A 501 2.68 -6.92 -6.43
CA LYS A 501 1.76 -7.84 -5.77
C LYS A 501 2.47 -8.73 -4.76
N ALA A 502 1.71 -9.19 -3.78
CA ALA A 502 2.00 -10.39 -3.02
C ALA A 502 1.31 -11.59 -3.68
N VAL A 503 2.00 -12.71 -3.76
CA VAL A 503 1.48 -13.97 -4.32
C VAL A 503 1.46 -14.98 -3.19
N VAL A 504 0.30 -15.51 -2.86
CA VAL A 504 0.14 -16.46 -1.75
C VAL A 504 -0.21 -17.82 -2.34
N ARG A 505 0.69 -18.78 -2.20
CA ARG A 505 0.39 -20.19 -2.50
C ARG A 505 -0.18 -20.83 -1.26
N ILE A 506 -1.35 -21.43 -1.39
CA ILE A 506 -2.13 -21.95 -0.26
C ILE A 506 -2.84 -23.23 -0.68
N ARG A 507 -3.18 -24.04 0.32
CA ARG A 507 -4.03 -25.22 0.18
C ARG A 507 -5.43 -24.85 0.66
N LEU A 508 -6.41 -24.98 -0.24
CA LEU A 508 -7.81 -24.71 0.03
C LEU A 508 -8.57 -26.03 0.13
N PRO A 509 -9.47 -26.20 1.12
CA PRO A 509 -10.36 -27.35 1.16
C PRO A 509 -11.38 -27.28 0.00
N GLU A 510 -11.58 -28.41 -0.68
CA GLU A 510 -12.52 -28.60 -1.79
C GLU A 510 -13.29 -29.92 -1.55
N GLY A 511 -14.37 -29.86 -0.76
CA GLY A 511 -15.07 -31.06 -0.27
C GLY A 511 -14.20 -31.85 0.70
N ASP A 512 -14.02 -33.16 0.43
CA ASP A 512 -13.10 -34.04 1.17
C ASP A 512 -11.65 -33.98 0.62
N ALA A 513 -11.40 -33.21 -0.44
CA ALA A 513 -10.10 -33.04 -1.06
C ALA A 513 -9.48 -31.68 -0.72
N VAL A 514 -8.18 -31.53 -0.98
CA VAL A 514 -7.45 -30.27 -0.83
C VAL A 514 -6.88 -29.88 -2.19
N ARG A 515 -7.16 -28.65 -2.63
CA ARG A 515 -6.64 -28.08 -3.87
C ARG A 515 -5.58 -27.03 -3.58
N GLU A 516 -4.45 -27.12 -4.27
CA GLU A 516 -3.47 -26.03 -4.26
C GLU A 516 -3.93 -24.89 -5.18
N ALA A 517 -3.87 -23.67 -4.65
CA ALA A 517 -4.26 -22.46 -5.36
C ALA A 517 -3.24 -21.33 -5.14
N VAL A 518 -3.29 -20.35 -6.03
CA VAL A 518 -2.47 -19.14 -5.96
C VAL A 518 -3.38 -17.92 -5.83
N ILE A 519 -3.24 -17.19 -4.73
CA ILE A 519 -3.94 -15.92 -4.52
C ILE A 519 -2.99 -14.78 -4.90
N HIS A 520 -3.39 -13.98 -5.88
CA HIS A 520 -2.73 -12.75 -6.24
C HIS A 520 -3.34 -11.59 -5.48
N ILE A 521 -2.55 -10.94 -4.63
CA ILE A 521 -2.95 -9.75 -3.88
C ILE A 521 -2.17 -8.57 -4.45
N SER A 522 -2.86 -7.67 -5.15
CA SER A 522 -2.22 -6.45 -5.67
C SER A 522 -2.86 -5.22 -5.07
N ASN A 523 -2.05 -4.38 -4.44
CA ASN A 523 -2.41 -3.00 -4.10
C ASN A 523 -1.59 -2.09 -5.02
N ARG A 524 -2.18 -1.75 -6.16
CA ARG A 524 -1.50 -0.95 -7.17
C ARG A 524 -1.67 0.51 -6.79
N VAL A 525 -0.62 1.32 -6.99
CA VAL A 525 -0.57 2.72 -6.53
C VAL A 525 -1.86 3.45 -6.93
N GLY A 526 -2.65 3.78 -5.91
CA GLY A 526 -3.88 4.54 -6.02
C GLY A 526 -5.08 3.84 -6.65
N THR A 527 -5.07 2.52 -6.90
CA THR A 527 -6.22 1.79 -7.48
C THR A 527 -6.84 0.76 -6.53
N GLY A 528 -6.59 0.89 -5.23
CA GLY A 528 -7.15 -0.01 -4.22
C GLY A 528 -6.59 -1.43 -4.28
N MET A 529 -7.10 -2.27 -3.38
CA MET A 529 -6.65 -3.66 -3.25
C MET A 529 -7.52 -4.62 -4.08
N HIS A 530 -6.86 -5.52 -4.79
CA HIS A 530 -7.50 -6.55 -5.63
C HIS A 530 -6.96 -7.93 -5.26
N LEU A 531 -7.86 -8.88 -4.96
CA LEU A 531 -7.53 -10.28 -4.72
C LEU A 531 -8.11 -11.15 -5.84
N ARG A 532 -7.28 -12.03 -6.40
CA ARG A 532 -7.69 -12.96 -7.47
C ARG A 532 -7.12 -14.35 -7.21
N ILE A 533 -7.95 -15.38 -7.30
CA ILE A 533 -7.52 -16.78 -7.23
C ILE A 533 -7.19 -17.28 -8.64
N ASP A 534 -6.06 -17.97 -8.76
CA ASP A 534 -5.62 -18.70 -9.95
C ASP A 534 -5.16 -20.12 -9.59
N ASP A 535 -5.08 -20.95 -10.63
CA ASP A 535 -4.36 -22.21 -10.59
C ASP A 535 -2.83 -22.02 -10.56
N LEU A 536 -2.13 -23.07 -10.15
CA LEU A 536 -0.68 -23.14 -10.28
C LEU A 536 -0.27 -23.00 -11.74
N SER A 537 0.85 -22.33 -11.97
CA SER A 537 1.40 -22.10 -13.30
C SER A 537 2.73 -22.81 -13.47
N ASP A 538 2.81 -23.61 -14.52
CA ASP A 538 4.02 -24.30 -15.00
C ASP A 538 4.90 -23.42 -15.89
N ARG A 539 4.66 -22.10 -15.91
CA ARG A 539 5.39 -21.16 -16.76
C ARG A 539 6.38 -20.28 -15.99
N PRO A 540 7.57 -20.03 -16.57
CA PRO A 540 8.50 -19.02 -16.04
C PRO A 540 7.87 -17.63 -15.95
N ILE A 541 8.34 -16.84 -14.99
CA ILE A 541 7.98 -15.43 -14.87
C ILE A 541 8.52 -14.70 -16.09
N ARG A 542 7.63 -13.98 -16.80
CA ARG A 542 8.01 -13.18 -17.97
C ARG A 542 8.66 -11.85 -17.56
N SER A 543 9.58 -11.38 -18.41
CA SER A 543 10.09 -10.02 -18.40
C SER A 543 8.96 -9.00 -18.62
N LEU A 544 9.24 -7.72 -18.36
CA LEU A 544 8.24 -6.66 -18.46
C LEU A 544 7.79 -6.49 -19.92
N SER A 545 6.51 -6.73 -20.18
CA SER A 545 5.88 -6.38 -21.45
C SER A 545 5.89 -4.87 -21.69
N ALA A 546 5.71 -4.45 -22.94
CA ALA A 546 5.62 -3.02 -23.28
C ALA A 546 4.53 -2.30 -22.46
N TYR A 547 3.39 -2.95 -22.23
CA TYR A 547 2.34 -2.46 -21.34
C TYR A 547 2.86 -2.26 -19.90
N ALA A 548 3.47 -3.29 -19.31
CA ALA A 548 3.96 -3.21 -17.93
C ALA A 548 5.06 -2.15 -17.77
N GLN A 549 5.88 -1.92 -18.79
CA GLN A 549 6.86 -0.82 -18.81
C GLN A 549 6.18 0.55 -18.76
N LYS A 550 5.06 0.75 -19.46
CA LYS A 550 4.25 1.99 -19.35
C LYS A 550 3.71 2.15 -17.94
N VAL A 551 3.16 1.09 -17.32
CA VAL A 551 2.67 1.14 -15.94
C VAL A 551 3.79 1.49 -14.96
N VAL A 552 4.96 0.86 -15.05
CA VAL A 552 6.14 1.16 -14.23
C VAL A 552 6.57 2.62 -14.41
N ARG A 553 6.59 3.12 -15.65
CA ARG A 553 6.94 4.52 -15.95
C ARG A 553 5.95 5.49 -15.30
N MET A 554 4.65 5.22 -15.37
CA MET A 554 3.63 6.08 -14.74
C MET A 554 3.77 6.07 -13.22
N ARG A 555 4.00 4.90 -12.61
CA ARG A 555 4.24 4.79 -11.16
C ARG A 555 5.46 5.57 -10.69
N ARG A 556 6.55 5.60 -11.47
CA ARG A 556 7.73 6.44 -11.18
C ARG A 556 7.41 7.93 -11.15
N LEU A 557 6.39 8.36 -11.90
CA LEU A 557 5.91 9.74 -11.93
C LEU A 557 4.80 10.01 -10.90
N GLY A 558 4.42 9.01 -10.08
CA GLY A 558 3.28 9.12 -9.15
C GLY A 558 1.92 9.14 -9.83
N LEU A 559 1.83 8.72 -11.10
CA LEU A 559 0.60 8.72 -11.89
C LEU A 559 0.05 7.30 -12.07
N VAL A 560 -1.27 7.22 -12.26
CA VAL A 560 -1.98 5.97 -12.56
C VAL A 560 -2.16 5.84 -14.06
N TYR A 561 -1.84 4.68 -14.62
CA TYR A 561 -2.04 4.41 -16.05
C TYR A 561 -3.52 4.15 -16.34
N PRO A 562 -4.14 4.71 -17.41
CA PRO A 562 -5.58 4.60 -17.67
C PRO A 562 -6.17 3.19 -17.62
N TYR A 563 -5.49 2.22 -18.22
CA TYR A 563 -5.98 0.83 -18.24
C TYR A 563 -5.94 0.15 -16.87
N GLU A 564 -5.15 0.68 -15.92
CA GLU A 564 -5.17 0.19 -14.54
C GLU A 564 -6.42 0.71 -13.80
N ILE A 565 -6.92 1.90 -14.16
CA ILE A 565 -8.20 2.44 -13.67
C ILE A 565 -9.36 1.62 -14.24
N ILE A 566 -9.34 1.32 -15.55
CA ILE A 566 -10.34 0.46 -16.19
C ILE A 566 -10.39 -0.88 -15.47
N ARG A 567 -9.24 -1.55 -15.29
CA ARG A 567 -9.18 -2.84 -14.60
C ARG A 567 -9.69 -2.79 -13.17
N MET A 568 -9.42 -1.69 -12.45
CA MET A 568 -9.94 -1.48 -11.10
C MET A 568 -11.47 -1.38 -11.08
N LEU A 569 -12.05 -0.70 -12.07
CA LEU A 569 -13.49 -0.47 -12.17
C LEU A 569 -14.25 -1.64 -12.82
N THR A 570 -13.57 -2.63 -13.39
CA THR A 570 -14.19 -3.79 -14.04
C THR A 570 -13.69 -5.12 -13.47
N PRO A 571 -13.82 -5.36 -12.14
CA PRO A 571 -13.45 -6.65 -11.57
C PRO A 571 -14.39 -7.76 -12.06
N ALA A 572 -13.86 -8.97 -12.14
CA ALA A 572 -14.62 -10.14 -12.60
C ALA A 572 -15.55 -10.67 -11.50
N LYS A 573 -16.78 -11.05 -11.86
CA LYS A 573 -17.75 -11.59 -10.91
C LYS A 573 -17.34 -12.99 -10.45
N GLY A 574 -17.22 -13.18 -9.13
CA GLY A 574 -17.08 -14.50 -8.49
C GLY A 574 -15.66 -15.11 -8.49
N THR A 575 -14.72 -14.54 -9.24
CA THR A 575 -13.31 -14.97 -9.26
C THR A 575 -12.35 -13.95 -8.62
N GLU A 576 -12.85 -12.76 -8.34
CA GLU A 576 -12.12 -11.65 -7.71
C GLU A 576 -12.90 -11.11 -6.50
N GLU A 577 -12.19 -10.87 -5.40
CA GLU A 577 -12.69 -10.04 -4.31
C GLU A 577 -12.08 -8.65 -4.50
N ALA A 578 -12.92 -7.69 -4.89
CA ALA A 578 -12.52 -6.34 -5.23
C ALA A 578 -13.38 -5.30 -4.49
N GLU A 579 -12.85 -4.10 -4.36
CA GLU A 579 -13.56 -3.00 -3.69
C GLU A 579 -14.68 -2.40 -4.55
N PHE A 580 -14.67 -2.64 -5.87
CA PHE A 580 -15.63 -2.12 -6.82
C PHE A 580 -16.60 -3.21 -7.31
N PRO A 581 -17.84 -2.85 -7.68
CA PRO A 581 -18.79 -3.81 -8.24
C PRO A 581 -18.29 -4.37 -9.58
N PRO A 582 -18.65 -5.62 -9.92
CA PRO A 582 -18.30 -6.21 -11.21
C PRO A 582 -18.71 -5.32 -12.38
N GLY A 583 -17.92 -5.31 -13.44
CA GLY A 583 -18.17 -4.44 -14.57
C GLY A 583 -17.51 -4.89 -15.87
N GLU A 584 -17.89 -4.21 -16.94
CA GLU A 584 -17.42 -4.43 -18.30
C GLU A 584 -17.02 -3.11 -18.93
N PHE A 585 -15.98 -3.15 -19.77
CA PHE A 585 -15.49 -2.00 -20.50
C PHE A 585 -15.37 -2.34 -21.98
N VAL A 586 -15.89 -1.44 -22.82
CA VAL A 586 -15.74 -1.49 -24.28
C VAL A 586 -14.98 -0.25 -24.70
N GLU A 587 -13.81 -0.42 -25.31
CA GLU A 587 -13.02 0.69 -25.82
C GLU A 587 -13.64 1.23 -27.12
N TYR A 588 -13.63 2.56 -27.26
CA TYR A 588 -14.07 3.26 -28.46
C TYR A 588 -12.92 4.11 -29.02
N ASP A 589 -12.72 4.06 -30.34
CA ASP A 589 -11.73 4.90 -31.03
C ASP A 589 -12.31 5.38 -32.38
N VAL A 590 -11.69 6.41 -32.95
CA VAL A 590 -12.10 6.98 -34.23
C VAL A 590 -11.67 6.03 -35.36
N VAL A 591 -12.66 5.49 -36.06
CA VAL A 591 -12.48 4.64 -37.24
C VAL A 591 -12.80 5.43 -38.51
N SER A 592 -11.92 5.35 -39.51
CA SER A 592 -12.05 6.09 -40.77
C SER A 592 -13.43 5.85 -41.41
N GLY A 593 -14.12 6.94 -41.76
CA GLY A 593 -15.46 6.92 -42.36
C GLY A 593 -16.62 6.52 -41.43
N ARG A 594 -16.37 6.17 -40.16
CA ARG A 594 -17.40 5.76 -39.19
C ARG A 594 -17.46 6.61 -37.93
N GLY A 595 -16.47 7.48 -37.70
CA GLY A 595 -16.36 8.23 -36.45
C GLY A 595 -16.00 7.31 -35.28
N LEU A 596 -16.40 7.71 -34.07
CA LEU A 596 -16.14 6.95 -32.84
C LEU A 596 -16.93 5.63 -32.82
N ALA A 597 -16.22 4.49 -32.80
CA ALA A 597 -16.81 3.15 -32.84
C ALA A 597 -16.08 2.18 -31.89
N PRO A 598 -16.71 1.06 -31.47
CA PRO A 598 -16.06 0.04 -30.66
C PRO A 598 -14.82 -0.52 -31.34
N VAL A 599 -13.76 -0.74 -30.58
CA VAL A 599 -12.53 -1.38 -31.05
C VAL A 599 -12.13 -2.52 -30.12
N ASP A 600 -11.54 -3.57 -30.71
CA ASP A 600 -10.95 -4.68 -29.97
C ASP A 600 -9.43 -4.67 -30.21
N ARG A 601 -8.68 -4.21 -29.21
CA ARG A 601 -7.21 -4.14 -29.26
C ARG A 601 -6.60 -4.43 -27.89
N PRO A 602 -5.34 -4.88 -27.84
CA PRO A 602 -4.62 -5.02 -26.59
C PRO A 602 -4.54 -3.71 -25.80
N ALA A 603 -4.69 -3.80 -24.48
CA ALA A 603 -4.58 -2.66 -23.58
C ALA A 603 -3.25 -1.93 -23.75
N GLY A 604 -3.32 -0.61 -23.83
CA GLY A 604 -2.16 0.29 -23.93
C GLY A 604 -1.65 0.51 -25.35
N GLU A 605 -2.36 0.07 -26.39
CA GLU A 605 -2.04 0.35 -27.79
C GLU A 605 -2.80 1.57 -28.37
N ASN A 606 -3.38 2.40 -27.50
CA ASN A 606 -4.03 3.65 -27.90
C ASN A 606 -3.06 4.61 -28.59
N LYS A 607 -3.51 5.22 -29.69
CA LYS A 607 -2.71 6.16 -30.50
C LYS A 607 -2.86 7.61 -30.06
N ALA A 608 -3.96 7.99 -29.43
CA ALA A 608 -4.14 9.33 -28.85
C ALA A 608 -3.78 9.33 -27.36
N ASN A 609 -3.50 10.50 -26.80
CA ASN A 609 -3.24 10.70 -25.37
C ASN A 609 -4.52 10.64 -24.52
N VAL A 610 -5.57 10.00 -25.02
CA VAL A 610 -6.85 9.78 -24.35
C VAL A 610 -7.36 8.39 -24.72
N VAL A 611 -7.95 7.71 -23.75
CA VAL A 611 -8.71 6.46 -23.94
C VAL A 611 -10.18 6.80 -23.71
N VAL A 612 -11.03 6.45 -24.67
CA VAL A 612 -12.49 6.64 -24.57
C VAL A 612 -13.14 5.27 -24.56
N GLY A 613 -14.19 5.11 -23.77
CA GLY A 613 -14.98 3.89 -23.82
C GLY A 613 -16.32 3.99 -23.13
N ALA A 614 -17.07 2.90 -23.19
CA ALA A 614 -18.29 2.70 -22.41
C ALA A 614 -17.98 1.74 -21.27
N ILE A 615 -18.36 2.11 -20.06
CA ILE A 615 -18.22 1.24 -18.88
C ILE A 615 -19.61 0.92 -18.32
N THR A 616 -19.80 -0.33 -17.91
CA THR A 616 -21.03 -0.83 -17.28
C THR A 616 -20.68 -1.52 -15.97
N ASN A 617 -21.38 -1.22 -14.87
CA ASN A 617 -21.12 -1.77 -13.55
C ASN A 617 -22.44 -2.27 -12.95
N TYR A 618 -22.41 -3.46 -12.38
CA TYR A 618 -23.61 -4.15 -11.88
C TYR A 618 -23.68 -4.03 -10.36
N THR A 619 -24.63 -3.24 -9.86
CA THR A 619 -24.82 -3.00 -8.43
C THR A 619 -26.15 -3.60 -7.97
N PRO A 620 -26.38 -3.84 -6.66
CA PRO A 620 -27.68 -4.29 -6.17
C PRO A 620 -28.84 -3.35 -6.56
N LYS A 621 -28.59 -2.04 -6.64
CA LYS A 621 -29.57 -1.02 -7.05
C LYS A 621 -29.83 -0.96 -8.56
N HIS A 622 -28.82 -1.35 -9.34
CA HIS A 622 -28.84 -1.38 -10.81
C HIS A 622 -28.34 -2.74 -11.32
N PRO A 623 -29.10 -3.83 -11.10
CA PRO A 623 -28.70 -5.17 -11.51
C PRO A 623 -28.60 -5.32 -13.03
N GLU A 624 -29.31 -4.49 -13.80
CA GLU A 624 -29.22 -4.40 -15.26
C GLU A 624 -27.92 -3.76 -15.76
N GLY A 625 -27.15 -3.15 -14.85
CA GLY A 625 -25.95 -2.40 -15.17
C GLY A 625 -26.21 -0.90 -15.20
N MET A 626 -25.58 -0.19 -14.28
CA MET A 626 -25.34 1.24 -14.42
C MET A 626 -24.42 1.38 -15.65
N LYS A 627 -24.70 2.24 -16.64
CA LYS A 627 -23.84 2.53 -17.82
C LYS A 627 -23.41 4.00 -17.91
N ARG A 628 -22.15 4.28 -18.28
CA ARG A 628 -21.59 5.62 -18.55
C ARG A 628 -20.60 5.63 -19.71
N VAL A 629 -20.30 6.82 -20.22
CA VAL A 629 -19.14 7.06 -21.10
C VAL A 629 -17.97 7.51 -20.24
N VAL A 630 -16.79 6.92 -20.44
CA VAL A 630 -15.57 7.26 -19.69
C VAL A 630 -14.50 7.81 -20.63
N ILE A 631 -13.82 8.86 -20.17
CA ILE A 631 -12.70 9.52 -20.82
C ILE A 631 -11.50 9.48 -19.86
N LEU A 632 -10.40 8.86 -20.27
CA LEU A 632 -9.20 8.74 -19.45
C LEU A 632 -8.01 9.39 -20.13
N GLY A 633 -7.43 10.43 -19.51
CA GLY A 633 -6.20 11.05 -19.99
C GLY A 633 -5.02 10.10 -19.86
N ASP A 634 -4.24 9.93 -20.93
CA ASP A 634 -3.03 9.12 -20.97
C ASP A 634 -1.77 10.00 -20.93
N PRO A 635 -1.14 10.17 -19.75
CA PRO A 635 0.07 10.97 -19.61
C PRO A 635 1.34 10.27 -20.12
N SER A 636 1.25 9.05 -20.66
CA SER A 636 2.42 8.27 -21.08
C SER A 636 3.23 8.89 -22.22
N ARG A 637 2.61 9.80 -22.99
CA ARG A 637 3.21 10.57 -24.09
C ARG A 637 2.89 12.04 -23.93
N GLU A 638 3.91 12.89 -24.08
CA GLU A 638 3.80 14.36 -23.99
C GLU A 638 3.04 14.88 -22.76
N MET A 639 3.00 14.09 -21.67
CA MET A 639 2.23 14.38 -20.45
C MET A 639 0.74 14.65 -20.70
N GLY A 640 0.15 14.00 -21.71
CA GLY A 640 -1.27 14.17 -22.03
C GLY A 640 -1.57 15.47 -22.78
N ALA A 641 -0.64 15.95 -23.61
CA ALA A 641 -0.85 17.14 -24.42
C ALA A 641 -2.07 16.98 -25.33
N LEU A 642 -2.84 18.07 -25.47
CA LEU A 642 -4.11 18.11 -26.18
C LEU A 642 -3.94 18.74 -27.56
N ALA A 643 -4.22 17.96 -28.60
CA ALA A 643 -4.29 18.43 -29.98
C ALA A 643 -5.62 17.96 -30.63
N GLU A 644 -5.78 18.16 -31.93
CA GLU A 644 -6.93 17.69 -32.70
C GLU A 644 -7.30 16.21 -32.39
N PRO A 645 -6.37 15.24 -32.42
CA PRO A 645 -6.73 13.83 -32.27
C PRO A 645 -7.39 13.54 -30.91
N GLU A 646 -6.90 14.16 -29.84
CA GLU A 646 -7.48 14.05 -28.51
C GLU A 646 -8.83 14.77 -28.41
N CYS A 647 -8.88 16.03 -28.86
CA CYS A 647 -10.08 16.87 -28.77
C CYS A 647 -11.26 16.30 -29.56
N SER A 648 -11.00 15.78 -30.76
CA SER A 648 -12.03 15.15 -31.62
C SER A 648 -12.64 13.90 -30.96
N ARG A 649 -11.82 13.09 -30.26
CA ARG A 649 -12.28 11.93 -29.49
C ARG A 649 -13.16 12.34 -28.31
N ILE A 650 -12.75 13.38 -27.59
CA ILE A 650 -13.50 13.91 -26.44
C ILE A 650 -14.87 14.44 -26.88
N ILE A 651 -14.93 15.21 -27.97
CA ILE A 651 -16.20 15.73 -28.51
C ILE A 651 -17.15 14.58 -28.86
N GLN A 652 -16.66 13.57 -29.60
CA GLN A 652 -17.47 12.42 -30.00
C GLN A 652 -17.88 11.54 -28.81
N ALA A 653 -17.07 11.48 -27.76
CA ALA A 653 -17.43 10.80 -26.51
C ALA A 653 -18.62 11.50 -25.82
N ILE A 654 -18.60 12.83 -25.77
CA ILE A 654 -19.71 13.63 -25.22
C ILE A 654 -20.97 13.46 -26.09
N ASP A 655 -20.84 13.43 -27.42
CA ASP A 655 -21.95 13.12 -28.32
C ASP A 655 -22.56 11.73 -28.07
N LEU A 656 -21.70 10.73 -27.83
CA LEU A 656 -22.14 9.38 -27.50
C LEU A 656 -22.91 9.34 -26.18
N ALA A 657 -22.41 10.05 -25.16
CA ALA A 657 -23.06 10.17 -23.86
C ALA A 657 -24.43 10.85 -23.96
N ALA A 658 -24.52 11.94 -24.73
CA ALA A 658 -25.77 12.62 -25.02
C ALA A 658 -26.78 11.71 -25.73
N LYS A 659 -26.34 10.97 -26.75
CA LYS A 659 -27.17 10.03 -27.50
C LYS A 659 -27.73 8.91 -26.61
N TRP A 660 -26.92 8.40 -25.68
CA TRP A 660 -27.33 7.35 -24.75
C TRP A 660 -28.01 7.87 -23.49
N GLN A 661 -28.03 9.19 -23.28
CA GLN A 661 -28.54 9.83 -22.07
C GLN A 661 -27.87 9.28 -20.81
N VAL A 662 -26.55 9.12 -20.85
CA VAL A 662 -25.74 8.64 -19.72
C VAL A 662 -24.73 9.69 -19.27
N PRO A 663 -24.25 9.65 -18.01
CA PRO A 663 -23.20 10.54 -17.53
C PRO A 663 -21.86 10.33 -18.27
N VAL A 664 -21.03 11.37 -18.24
CA VAL A 664 -19.62 11.30 -18.63
C VAL A 664 -18.74 11.23 -17.38
N GLU A 665 -17.85 10.26 -17.32
CA GLU A 665 -16.78 10.17 -16.33
C GLU A 665 -15.46 10.58 -16.96
N TRP A 666 -14.72 11.49 -16.31
CA TRP A 666 -13.46 11.97 -16.86
C TRP A 666 -12.34 11.91 -15.82
N PHE A 667 -11.37 11.03 -16.06
CA PHE A 667 -10.09 11.01 -15.35
C PHE A 667 -9.11 11.96 -16.03
N ALA A 668 -9.04 13.19 -15.52
CA ALA A 668 -8.38 14.30 -16.18
C ALA A 668 -6.89 14.41 -15.79
N VAL A 669 -6.01 14.17 -16.75
CA VAL A 669 -4.56 14.41 -16.65
C VAL A 669 -4.07 14.98 -17.97
N SER A 670 -3.54 16.19 -17.95
CA SER A 670 -3.06 16.87 -19.16
C SER A 670 -2.07 17.98 -18.86
N SER A 671 -1.04 18.10 -19.70
CA SER A 671 -0.11 19.22 -19.78
C SER A 671 -0.68 20.44 -20.53
N GLY A 672 -1.95 20.39 -20.96
CA GLY A 672 -2.62 21.47 -21.69
C GLY A 672 -2.52 21.32 -23.20
N ALA A 673 -2.81 22.41 -23.92
CA ALA A 673 -2.75 22.44 -25.38
C ALA A 673 -1.32 22.13 -25.86
N LYS A 674 -1.20 21.33 -26.93
CA LYS A 674 0.10 21.04 -27.54
C LYS A 674 0.67 22.33 -28.14
N ILE A 675 1.81 22.76 -27.62
CA ILE A 675 2.57 23.91 -28.15
C ILE A 675 3.64 23.35 -29.09
N SER A 676 3.45 23.52 -30.40
CA SER A 676 4.43 23.19 -31.43
C SER A 676 4.47 24.29 -32.47
N MET A 677 5.67 24.59 -32.99
CA MET A 677 5.84 25.51 -34.12
C MET A 677 5.15 24.99 -35.39
N ASP A 678 4.91 23.67 -35.47
CA ASP A 678 4.29 23.02 -36.64
C ASP A 678 2.75 23.09 -36.63
N VAL A 679 2.12 23.33 -35.49
CA VAL A 679 0.65 23.27 -35.31
C VAL A 679 0.02 24.67 -35.14
N GLY A 680 0.82 25.71 -34.91
CA GLY A 680 0.33 27.09 -34.79
C GLY A 680 -0.75 27.26 -33.71
N THR A 681 -1.75 28.11 -33.97
CA THR A 681 -2.89 28.35 -33.05
C THR A 681 -4.04 27.35 -33.21
N GLU A 682 -4.00 26.46 -34.20
CA GLU A 682 -5.10 25.52 -34.51
C GLU A 682 -5.39 24.56 -33.34
N GLY A 683 -4.37 24.23 -32.54
CA GLY A 683 -4.54 23.46 -31.31
C GLY A 683 -5.48 24.15 -30.31
N LEU A 684 -5.49 25.49 -30.26
CA LEU A 684 -6.38 26.27 -29.38
C LEU A 684 -7.82 26.25 -29.90
N ASP A 685 -8.05 26.21 -31.21
CA ASP A 685 -9.39 26.12 -31.79
C ASP A 685 -10.07 24.81 -31.39
N TRP A 686 -9.33 23.70 -31.42
CA TRP A 686 -9.81 22.41 -30.94
C TRP A 686 -10.11 22.42 -29.44
N VAL A 687 -9.26 23.09 -28.66
CA VAL A 687 -9.49 23.22 -27.22
C VAL A 687 -10.76 24.03 -26.92
N ALA A 688 -11.01 25.09 -27.67
CA ALA A 688 -12.22 25.90 -27.58
C ALA A 688 -13.48 25.11 -28.02
N ARG A 689 -13.38 24.27 -29.05
CA ARG A 689 -14.48 23.38 -29.48
C ARG A 689 -14.88 22.39 -28.40
N VAL A 690 -13.92 21.80 -27.70
CA VAL A 690 -14.20 20.91 -26.55
C VAL A 690 -14.92 21.68 -25.44
N LEU A 691 -14.43 22.88 -25.10
CA LEU A 691 -15.08 23.72 -24.07
C LEU A 691 -16.53 24.04 -24.45
N ARG A 692 -16.77 24.47 -25.69
CA ARG A 692 -18.13 24.72 -26.20
C ARG A 692 -19.01 23.48 -26.05
N LYS A 693 -18.48 22.30 -26.41
CA LYS A 693 -19.21 21.04 -26.33
C LYS A 693 -19.60 20.67 -24.91
N ILE A 694 -18.71 20.88 -23.94
CA ILE A 694 -18.97 20.69 -22.50
C ILE A 694 -20.12 21.59 -22.04
N ILE A 695 -20.10 22.87 -22.41
CA ILE A 695 -21.15 23.82 -22.04
C ILE A 695 -22.49 23.41 -22.65
N GLU A 696 -22.54 23.13 -23.95
CA GLU A 696 -23.76 22.69 -24.64
C GLU A 696 -24.34 21.41 -24.02
N PHE A 697 -23.49 20.42 -23.72
CA PHE A 697 -23.90 19.17 -23.09
C PHE A 697 -24.47 19.37 -21.69
N THR A 698 -23.78 20.15 -20.85
CA THR A 698 -24.21 20.39 -19.46
C THR A 698 -25.46 21.28 -19.40
N GLN A 699 -25.61 22.27 -20.29
CA GLN A 699 -26.83 23.09 -20.39
C GLN A 699 -28.05 22.27 -20.82
N ALA A 700 -27.84 21.23 -21.63
CA ALA A 700 -28.88 20.26 -21.99
C ALA A 700 -29.24 19.29 -20.84
N GLY A 701 -28.64 19.47 -19.65
CA GLY A 701 -28.86 18.63 -18.47
C GLY A 701 -27.93 17.42 -18.36
N GLY A 702 -26.96 17.29 -19.26
CA GLY A 702 -25.92 16.26 -19.21
C GLY A 702 -25.03 16.40 -17.97
N GLU A 703 -24.67 15.26 -17.39
CA GLU A 703 -23.84 15.20 -16.18
C GLU A 703 -22.40 14.81 -16.53
N MET A 704 -21.43 15.58 -16.02
CA MET A 704 -20.01 15.28 -16.15
C MET A 704 -19.36 15.20 -14.77
N ASN A 705 -18.83 14.02 -14.45
CA ASN A 705 -18.14 13.73 -13.20
C ASN A 705 -16.64 13.61 -13.45
N LEU A 706 -15.85 14.44 -12.78
CA LEU A 706 -14.41 14.54 -13.00
C LEU A 706 -13.62 14.05 -11.80
N ILE A 707 -12.60 13.24 -12.08
CA ILE A 707 -11.54 12.88 -11.14
C ILE A 707 -10.26 13.53 -11.64
N VAL A 708 -9.59 14.28 -10.77
CA VAL A 708 -8.32 14.95 -11.06
C VAL A 708 -7.20 14.23 -10.30
N PRO A 709 -6.60 13.17 -10.89
CA PRO A 709 -5.60 12.35 -10.22
C PRO A 709 -4.16 12.87 -10.38
N GLY A 710 -3.96 13.93 -11.17
CA GLY A 710 -2.63 14.47 -11.49
C GLY A 710 -2.68 15.89 -12.04
N VAL A 711 -1.63 16.26 -12.78
CA VAL A 711 -1.49 17.62 -13.31
C VAL A 711 -2.49 17.93 -14.42
N ASN A 712 -3.14 19.08 -14.32
CA ASN A 712 -4.03 19.65 -15.33
C ASN A 712 -3.59 21.10 -15.57
N VAL A 713 -3.29 21.44 -16.82
CA VAL A 713 -2.77 22.76 -17.21
C VAL A 713 -3.66 23.40 -18.27
N GLY A 714 -3.86 24.71 -18.16
CA GLY A 714 -4.48 25.53 -19.22
C GLY A 714 -5.88 25.05 -19.59
N GLY A 715 -6.07 24.64 -20.85
CA GLY A 715 -7.37 24.22 -21.39
C GLY A 715 -8.08 23.17 -20.55
N GLN A 716 -7.37 22.14 -20.08
CA GLN A 716 -7.98 21.10 -19.24
C GLN A 716 -8.49 21.65 -17.90
N SER A 717 -7.76 22.58 -17.27
CA SER A 717 -8.21 23.23 -16.03
C SER A 717 -9.51 24.03 -16.24
N TYR A 718 -9.63 24.72 -17.39
CA TYR A 718 -10.89 25.38 -17.78
C TYR A 718 -12.00 24.37 -17.98
N TRP A 719 -11.77 23.30 -18.74
CA TRP A 719 -12.78 22.26 -18.97
C TRP A 719 -13.31 21.67 -17.67
N ASN A 720 -12.42 21.38 -16.72
CA ASN A 720 -12.79 20.82 -15.42
C ASN A 720 -13.72 21.77 -14.64
N ALA A 721 -13.37 23.06 -14.60
CA ALA A 721 -14.18 24.08 -13.94
C ALA A 721 -15.54 24.25 -14.64
N GLU A 722 -15.55 24.41 -15.97
CA GLU A 722 -16.76 24.69 -16.74
C GLU A 722 -17.74 23.49 -16.76
N ALA A 723 -17.21 22.26 -16.64
CA ALA A 723 -18.02 21.05 -16.53
C ALA A 723 -18.75 20.90 -15.18
N THR A 724 -18.26 21.55 -14.11
CA THR A 724 -18.73 21.27 -12.72
C THR A 724 -19.04 22.49 -11.87
N MET A 725 -18.71 23.69 -12.32
CA MET A 725 -18.80 24.93 -11.53
C MET A 725 -19.77 25.97 -12.05
N LEU A 726 -20.24 25.84 -13.29
CA LEU A 726 -21.32 26.68 -13.80
C LEU A 726 -22.63 26.39 -13.05
N MET A 727 -23.52 27.38 -12.97
CA MET A 727 -24.73 27.30 -12.15
C MET A 727 -25.67 26.15 -12.54
N HIS A 728 -25.67 25.73 -13.81
CA HIS A 728 -26.51 24.64 -14.33
C HIS A 728 -25.89 23.25 -14.19
N THR A 729 -24.63 23.15 -13.78
CA THR A 729 -23.90 21.87 -13.74
C THR A 729 -24.39 20.98 -12.60
N ARG A 730 -24.53 19.68 -12.89
CA ARG A 730 -24.99 18.67 -11.92
C ARG A 730 -23.86 17.82 -11.35
N GLY A 731 -22.87 17.53 -12.19
CA GLY A 731 -21.78 16.63 -11.85
C GLY A 731 -20.79 17.20 -10.85
N ILE A 732 -19.84 16.36 -10.45
CA ILE A 732 -18.91 16.61 -9.36
C ILE A 732 -17.46 16.65 -9.83
N LEU A 733 -16.61 17.32 -9.04
CA LEU A 733 -15.16 17.26 -9.20
C LEU A 733 -14.55 16.71 -7.91
N VAL A 734 -13.91 15.55 -8.04
CA VAL A 734 -13.12 14.91 -6.98
C VAL A 734 -11.64 15.08 -7.31
N MET A 735 -10.88 15.67 -6.39
CA MET A 735 -9.46 15.95 -6.61
C MET A 735 -8.61 15.08 -5.70
N THR A 736 -7.62 14.38 -6.25
CA THR A 736 -6.70 13.63 -5.40
C THR A 736 -5.66 14.57 -4.78
N GLU A 737 -5.00 14.15 -3.70
CA GLU A 737 -3.89 14.89 -3.09
C GLU A 737 -2.73 15.18 -4.07
N GLN A 738 -2.53 14.32 -5.06
CA GLN A 738 -1.53 14.50 -6.12
C GLN A 738 -2.00 15.40 -7.26
N GLY A 739 -3.31 15.65 -7.34
CA GLY A 739 -3.92 16.49 -8.36
C GLY A 739 -3.48 17.95 -8.27
N SER A 740 -3.42 18.62 -9.43
CA SER A 740 -3.28 20.08 -9.49
C SER A 740 -4.00 20.64 -10.71
N MET A 741 -4.76 21.71 -10.54
CA MET A 741 -5.38 22.48 -11.63
C MET A 741 -4.74 23.85 -11.72
N VAL A 742 -4.00 24.10 -12.79
CA VAL A 742 -3.27 25.37 -12.97
C VAL A 742 -3.53 25.92 -14.36
N LEU A 743 -3.47 27.25 -14.52
CA LEU A 743 -3.47 27.87 -15.85
C LEU A 743 -2.06 27.93 -16.43
N THR A 744 -1.09 28.19 -15.57
CA THR A 744 0.33 28.30 -15.92
C THR A 744 1.14 27.55 -14.87
N GLY A 745 2.09 26.72 -15.31
CA GLY A 745 2.94 25.95 -14.40
C GLY A 745 3.86 26.84 -13.57
N LYS A 746 4.20 26.40 -12.35
CA LYS A 746 5.00 27.15 -11.37
C LYS A 746 6.31 27.67 -11.94
N ARG A 747 7.07 26.86 -12.69
CA ARG A 747 8.34 27.28 -13.31
C ARG A 747 8.19 28.46 -14.27
N ALA A 748 7.10 28.52 -15.03
CA ALA A 748 6.84 29.62 -15.95
C ALA A 748 6.47 30.90 -15.18
N LEU A 749 5.71 30.76 -14.09
CA LEU A 749 5.38 31.88 -13.20
C LEU A 749 6.61 32.41 -12.45
N GLU A 750 7.54 31.55 -12.03
CA GLU A 750 8.82 31.98 -11.45
C GLU A 750 9.65 32.78 -12.45
N TYR A 751 9.72 32.32 -13.70
CA TYR A 751 10.44 33.04 -14.75
C TYR A 751 9.81 34.42 -15.02
N SER A 752 8.49 34.55 -14.90
CA SER A 752 7.80 35.85 -15.00
C SER A 752 7.78 36.66 -13.69
N GLY A 753 8.44 36.19 -12.63
CA GLY A 753 8.51 36.85 -11.32
C GLY A 753 7.22 36.82 -10.49
N GLY A 754 6.27 35.92 -10.81
CA GLY A 754 4.87 36.05 -10.42
C GLY A 754 4.39 35.28 -9.18
N VAL A 755 5.12 34.27 -8.66
CA VAL A 755 4.58 33.42 -7.56
C VAL A 755 5.65 32.87 -6.61
N SER A 756 5.38 32.87 -5.29
CA SER A 756 6.19 32.28 -4.22
C SER A 756 5.65 30.94 -3.69
N ALA A 757 5.31 30.01 -4.57
CA ALA A 757 4.84 28.67 -4.22
C ALA A 757 5.93 27.62 -4.47
N ASP A 758 5.96 26.54 -3.70
CA ASP A 758 7.01 25.51 -3.82
C ASP A 758 6.86 24.65 -5.08
N ASP A 759 5.61 24.31 -5.45
CA ASP A 759 5.26 23.36 -6.50
C ASP A 759 3.91 23.74 -7.16
N ASN A 760 3.46 22.93 -8.14
CA ASN A 760 2.15 23.14 -8.79
C ASN A 760 0.96 22.90 -7.83
N GLN A 761 1.13 22.10 -6.77
CA GLN A 761 0.08 21.87 -5.77
C GLN A 761 -0.08 23.10 -4.86
N GLY A 762 0.98 23.88 -4.65
CA GLY A 762 0.96 25.14 -3.91
C GLY A 762 0.15 26.25 -4.61
N ILE A 763 -0.01 26.17 -5.93
CA ILE A 763 -0.81 27.14 -6.73
C ILE A 763 -2.19 26.63 -7.11
N GLY A 764 -2.40 25.31 -7.16
CA GLY A 764 -3.64 24.73 -7.69
C GLY A 764 -3.97 23.35 -7.16
N GLY A 765 -3.40 22.94 -6.03
CA GLY A 765 -3.70 21.67 -5.38
C GLY A 765 -5.04 21.67 -4.64
N ALA A 766 -5.48 20.48 -4.24
CA ALA A 766 -6.76 20.25 -3.58
C ALA A 766 -6.93 21.10 -2.30
N GLN A 767 -6.15 20.82 -1.26
CA GLN A 767 -6.34 21.40 0.08
C GLN A 767 -6.04 22.91 0.12
N GLY A 768 -5.00 23.36 -0.56
CA GLY A 768 -4.55 24.75 -0.45
C GLY A 768 -5.41 25.76 -1.20
N ILE A 769 -6.04 25.35 -2.32
CA ILE A 769 -6.66 26.27 -3.28
C ILE A 769 -8.03 25.77 -3.75
N MET A 770 -8.09 24.56 -4.33
CA MET A 770 -9.28 24.10 -5.07
C MET A 770 -10.44 23.70 -4.16
N GLU A 771 -10.17 23.14 -2.99
CA GLU A 771 -11.19 22.84 -2.00
C GLU A 771 -11.71 24.12 -1.31
N PRO A 772 -10.83 25.03 -0.81
CA PRO A 772 -11.25 26.32 -0.27
C PRO A 772 -12.10 27.17 -1.20
N ASN A 773 -11.83 27.19 -2.50
CA ASN A 773 -12.62 27.97 -3.46
C ASN A 773 -13.86 27.21 -4.01
N GLY A 774 -14.05 25.95 -3.59
CA GLY A 774 -15.18 25.10 -3.96
C GLY A 774 -15.08 24.42 -5.33
N GLN A 775 -13.95 24.52 -6.04
CA GLN A 775 -13.66 23.80 -7.29
C GLN A 775 -13.56 22.29 -7.04
N ALA A 776 -12.68 21.87 -6.13
CA ALA A 776 -12.65 20.52 -5.60
C ALA A 776 -13.80 20.38 -4.59
N GLN A 777 -14.85 19.71 -5.02
CA GLN A 777 -16.06 19.54 -4.24
C GLN A 777 -15.91 18.43 -3.21
N TYR A 778 -15.01 17.48 -3.55
CA TYR A 778 -14.51 16.42 -2.70
C TYR A 778 -12.99 16.27 -2.91
N VAL A 779 -12.31 15.81 -1.87
CA VAL A 779 -10.87 15.48 -1.89
C VAL A 779 -10.70 14.00 -1.56
N ALA A 780 -9.77 13.35 -2.24
CA ALA A 780 -9.43 11.95 -2.03
C ALA A 780 -7.92 11.78 -1.88
N SER A 781 -7.47 10.81 -1.08
CA SER A 781 -6.05 10.45 -0.98
C SER A 781 -5.53 9.84 -2.28
N ASP A 782 -6.36 9.06 -2.98
CA ASP A 782 -6.00 8.41 -4.24
C ASP A 782 -7.20 8.19 -5.20
N VAL A 783 -6.95 7.52 -6.33
CA VAL A 783 -7.97 7.31 -7.37
C VAL A 783 -9.06 6.32 -6.93
N ALA A 784 -8.72 5.33 -6.09
CA ALA A 784 -9.70 4.39 -5.58
C ALA A 784 -10.67 5.08 -4.62
N GLU A 785 -10.17 5.89 -3.69
CA GLU A 785 -11.04 6.70 -2.82
C GLU A 785 -11.88 7.69 -3.65
N ALA A 786 -11.30 8.30 -4.68
CA ALA A 786 -12.06 9.18 -5.58
C ALA A 786 -13.20 8.44 -6.30
N CYS A 787 -12.96 7.21 -6.75
CA CYS A 787 -13.99 6.36 -7.33
C CYS A 787 -15.04 5.92 -6.30
N HIS A 788 -14.66 5.62 -5.04
CA HIS A 788 -15.63 5.34 -3.98
C HIS A 788 -16.58 6.52 -3.75
N ILE A 789 -16.05 7.74 -3.72
CA ILE A 789 -16.85 8.97 -3.64
C ILE A 789 -17.79 9.08 -4.86
N LEU A 790 -17.29 8.79 -6.06
CA LEU A 790 -18.08 8.82 -7.29
C LEU A 790 -19.22 7.78 -7.29
N PHE A 791 -18.98 6.55 -6.84
CA PHE A 791 -20.02 5.52 -6.71
C PHE A 791 -21.05 5.90 -5.65
N ARG A 792 -20.63 6.48 -4.52
CA ARG A 792 -21.56 7.04 -3.54
C ARG A 792 -22.39 8.19 -4.12
N HIS A 793 -21.79 9.07 -4.92
CA HIS A 793 -22.55 10.11 -5.63
C HIS A 793 -23.62 9.48 -6.53
N TYR A 794 -23.29 8.45 -7.31
CA TYR A 794 -24.28 7.76 -8.15
C TYR A 794 -25.38 7.06 -7.39
N ASP A 795 -25.11 6.57 -6.17
CA ASP A 795 -26.18 6.04 -5.32
C ASP A 795 -27.29 7.08 -5.13
N TYR A 796 -26.97 8.37 -5.03
CA TYR A 796 -27.98 9.42 -4.87
C TYR A 796 -28.47 10.03 -6.19
N THR A 797 -27.67 9.97 -7.26
CA THR A 797 -27.88 10.80 -8.46
C THR A 797 -28.08 10.05 -9.77
N TYR A 798 -27.71 8.77 -9.86
CA TYR A 798 -27.79 8.05 -11.12
C TYR A 798 -29.24 7.80 -11.54
N VAL A 799 -29.58 8.26 -12.75
CA VAL A 799 -30.89 8.05 -13.38
C VAL A 799 -30.70 7.09 -14.55
N VAL A 800 -31.43 5.97 -14.52
CA VAL A 800 -31.46 5.03 -15.64
C VAL A 800 -32.15 5.71 -16.82
N ALA A 801 -31.61 5.55 -18.04
CA ALA A 801 -32.19 6.16 -19.22
C ALA A 801 -33.69 5.79 -19.36
N GLY A 802 -34.54 6.80 -19.46
CA GLY A 802 -36.00 6.67 -19.50
C GLY A 802 -36.71 6.79 -18.13
N GLU A 803 -35.98 6.70 -17.02
CA GLU A 803 -36.53 7.02 -15.69
C GLU A 803 -36.46 8.54 -15.41
N ARG A 804 -37.31 9.01 -14.48
CA ARG A 804 -37.37 10.43 -14.11
C ARG A 804 -36.48 10.79 -12.93
N PHE A 805 -36.31 9.88 -11.98
CA PHE A 805 -35.61 10.11 -10.71
C PHE A 805 -34.70 8.93 -10.41
N PRO A 806 -33.63 9.11 -9.62
CA PRO A 806 -32.82 8.03 -9.10
C PRO A 806 -33.68 7.05 -8.31
N ARG A 807 -33.35 5.75 -8.41
CA ARG A 807 -34.10 4.70 -7.72
C ARG A 807 -33.99 4.85 -6.20
N ARG A 808 -34.96 4.28 -5.48
CA ARG A 808 -34.91 4.18 -4.02
C ARG A 808 -33.91 3.11 -3.58
N ARG A 809 -33.49 3.18 -2.32
CA ARG A 809 -32.72 2.15 -1.62
C ARG A 809 -33.62 1.51 -0.56
N ASP A 810 -33.44 0.22 -0.29
CA ASP A 810 -34.02 -0.39 0.89
C ASP A 810 -33.35 0.21 2.14
N THR A 811 -34.17 0.49 3.16
CA THR A 811 -33.68 1.00 4.45
C THR A 811 -34.30 0.20 5.59
N VAL A 812 -33.52 -0.02 6.64
CA VAL A 812 -33.98 -0.58 7.91
C VAL A 812 -34.43 0.52 8.88
N ASP A 813 -34.25 1.81 8.54
CA ASP A 813 -34.74 2.93 9.32
C ASP A 813 -36.24 3.17 9.04
N HIS A 814 -37.06 3.10 10.09
CA HIS A 814 -38.50 3.16 9.95
C HIS A 814 -38.97 4.62 9.77
N VAL A 815 -39.79 4.89 8.75
CA VAL A 815 -40.26 6.26 8.42
C VAL A 815 -41.01 6.96 9.58
N ALA A 816 -41.61 6.20 10.48
CA ALA A 816 -42.29 6.73 11.67
C ALA A 816 -41.38 6.90 12.91
N ARG A 817 -40.06 6.74 12.77
CA ARG A 817 -39.10 6.95 13.86
C ARG A 817 -39.21 8.38 14.40
N ASP A 818 -39.40 8.50 15.72
CA ASP A 818 -39.28 9.79 16.39
C ASP A 818 -37.79 10.21 16.44
N ILE A 819 -37.52 11.42 15.97
CA ILE A 819 -36.17 12.00 15.95
C ILE A 819 -35.80 12.66 17.28
N CYS A 820 -36.79 13.01 18.12
CA CYS A 820 -36.59 13.76 19.36
C CYS A 820 -35.61 13.09 20.35
N PRO A 821 -35.62 11.76 20.54
CA PRO A 821 -34.69 11.08 21.43
C PRO A 821 -33.24 11.01 20.92
N ALA A 822 -32.96 11.43 19.68
CA ALA A 822 -31.60 11.43 19.15
C ALA A 822 -30.69 12.33 19.98
N ALA A 823 -29.45 11.89 20.22
CA ALA A 823 -28.49 12.66 21.00
C ALA A 823 -28.03 13.91 20.24
N HIS A 824 -27.96 15.03 20.96
CA HIS A 824 -27.20 16.20 20.52
C HIS A 824 -25.81 16.11 21.16
N PRO A 825 -24.71 16.13 20.39
CA PRO A 825 -23.37 16.07 20.94
C PRO A 825 -23.12 17.26 21.90
N ALA A 826 -22.32 17.03 22.93
CA ALA A 826 -21.89 18.10 23.83
C ALA A 826 -20.98 19.06 23.05
N VAL A 827 -21.49 20.27 22.80
CA VAL A 827 -20.77 21.35 22.10
C VAL A 827 -20.74 22.55 23.02
N ASP A 828 -19.57 23.18 23.17
CA ASP A 828 -19.42 24.35 24.02
C ASP A 828 -20.40 25.47 23.65
N GLY A 829 -21.12 25.97 24.65
CA GLY A 829 -22.15 26.99 24.46
C GLY A 829 -23.52 26.49 23.96
N VAL A 830 -23.68 25.18 23.71
CA VAL A 830 -24.96 24.57 23.35
C VAL A 830 -25.51 23.74 24.51
N PRO A 831 -26.69 24.07 25.08
CA PRO A 831 -27.19 23.44 26.30
C PRO A 831 -27.98 22.14 26.08
N PHE A 832 -28.13 21.69 24.83
CA PHE A 832 -29.01 20.59 24.46
C PHE A 832 -28.32 19.24 24.56
N ARG A 833 -29.03 18.25 25.12
CA ARG A 833 -28.61 16.85 25.17
C ARG A 833 -29.31 15.99 24.13
N THR A 834 -30.52 16.38 23.75
CA THR A 834 -31.33 15.68 22.75
C THR A 834 -31.82 16.63 21.66
N ILE A 835 -32.12 16.08 20.49
CA ILE A 835 -32.67 16.85 19.37
C ILE A 835 -34.06 17.40 19.71
N GLY A 836 -34.85 16.67 20.50
CA GLY A 836 -36.16 17.13 20.98
C GLY A 836 -36.09 18.43 21.79
N GLU A 837 -35.03 18.62 22.58
CA GLU A 837 -34.83 19.84 23.37
C GLU A 837 -34.60 21.09 22.50
N VAL A 838 -34.10 20.93 21.28
CA VAL A 838 -33.92 22.04 20.30
C VAL A 838 -35.30 22.59 19.90
N PHE A 839 -36.27 21.71 19.67
CA PHE A 839 -37.61 22.05 19.21
C PHE A 839 -38.57 22.39 20.36
N SER A 840 -38.34 21.86 21.55
CA SER A 840 -39.22 22.01 22.70
C SER A 840 -39.43 23.47 23.11
N LEU A 841 -40.68 23.79 23.47
CA LEU A 841 -41.08 25.09 24.01
C LEU A 841 -40.64 25.27 25.46
N GLU A 842 -40.39 24.19 26.20
CA GLU A 842 -39.97 24.24 27.60
C GLU A 842 -38.46 24.45 27.73
N SER A 843 -37.65 23.69 26.98
CA SER A 843 -36.19 23.77 27.04
C SER A 843 -35.60 24.85 26.13
N ASN A 844 -36.33 25.26 25.09
CA ASN A 844 -35.91 26.32 24.16
C ASN A 844 -37.04 27.35 23.90
N PRO A 845 -37.51 28.08 24.93
CA PRO A 845 -38.57 29.08 24.80
C PRO A 845 -38.09 30.37 24.12
N GLY A 846 -39.01 31.09 23.47
CA GLY A 846 -38.77 32.45 22.98
C GLY A 846 -37.72 32.54 21.86
N ARG A 847 -36.69 33.41 22.03
CA ARG A 847 -35.56 33.51 21.10
C ARG A 847 -34.72 32.24 21.20
N LYS A 848 -34.92 31.33 20.24
CA LYS A 848 -34.28 30.01 20.19
C LYS A 848 -32.76 30.14 20.39
N LYS A 849 -32.23 29.38 21.35
CA LYS A 849 -30.78 29.28 21.61
C LYS A 849 -30.10 28.59 20.42
N PRO A 850 -28.85 28.95 20.10
CA PRO A 850 -28.10 28.31 19.04
C PRO A 850 -27.90 26.80 19.27
N PHE A 851 -27.85 26.05 18.18
CA PHE A 851 -27.59 24.62 18.14
C PHE A 851 -26.68 24.29 16.95
N ASP A 852 -26.15 23.07 16.89
CA ASP A 852 -25.41 22.60 15.72
C ASP A 852 -26.40 21.98 14.71
N ILE A 853 -26.32 22.41 13.45
CA ILE A 853 -27.23 21.93 12.41
C ILE A 853 -26.97 20.48 11.99
N ARG A 854 -25.73 19.98 12.06
CA ARG A 854 -25.39 18.62 11.58
C ARG A 854 -26.07 17.51 12.40
N PRO A 855 -26.11 17.57 13.75
CA PRO A 855 -26.90 16.63 14.56
C PRO A 855 -28.38 16.59 14.18
N VAL A 856 -28.98 17.74 13.88
CA VAL A 856 -30.38 17.82 13.44
C VAL A 856 -30.56 17.16 12.07
N MET A 857 -29.69 17.47 11.10
CA MET A 857 -29.70 16.83 9.79
C MET A 857 -29.54 15.31 9.90
N HIS A 858 -28.61 14.82 10.74
CA HIS A 858 -28.42 13.38 11.00
C HIS A 858 -29.64 12.71 11.61
N ALA A 859 -30.38 13.41 12.48
CA ALA A 859 -31.58 12.87 13.08
C ALA A 859 -32.72 12.72 12.07
N VAL A 860 -32.78 13.60 11.06
CA VAL A 860 -33.79 13.66 10.00
C VAL A 860 -33.58 12.60 8.92
N ILE A 861 -32.33 12.37 8.48
CA ILE A 861 -32.02 11.39 7.42
C ILE A 861 -32.03 9.95 7.95
N ASP A 862 -31.97 8.98 7.04
CA ASP A 862 -31.91 7.55 7.35
C ASP A 862 -30.61 7.21 8.12
N ARG A 863 -30.73 6.49 9.25
CA ARG A 863 -29.59 6.14 10.13
C ARG A 863 -28.69 5.02 9.62
N ASP A 864 -29.14 4.26 8.63
CA ASP A 864 -28.39 3.16 8.01
C ASP A 864 -27.56 3.63 6.81
N ASP A 865 -27.39 4.94 6.64
CA ASP A 865 -26.48 5.54 5.67
C ASP A 865 -25.59 6.59 6.32
N GLN A 866 -24.40 6.81 5.75
CA GLN A 866 -23.66 8.03 5.99
C GLN A 866 -23.99 9.04 4.88
N PRO A 867 -24.27 10.31 5.18
CA PRO A 867 -24.48 11.32 4.15
C PRO A 867 -23.17 11.60 3.38
N LEU A 868 -23.29 12.15 2.17
CA LEU A 868 -22.17 12.62 1.37
C LEU A 868 -22.17 14.16 1.36
N GLU A 869 -21.23 14.79 2.07
CA GLU A 869 -21.17 16.25 2.21
C GLU A 869 -20.38 16.92 1.08
N ARG A 870 -21.08 17.77 0.31
CA ARG A 870 -20.50 18.50 -0.83
C ARG A 870 -20.00 19.88 -0.39
N TRP A 871 -18.79 20.26 -0.82
CA TRP A 871 -18.14 21.53 -0.45
C TRP A 871 -17.97 21.73 1.05
N ALA A 872 -17.68 20.64 1.79
CA ALA A 872 -17.53 20.65 3.24
C ALA A 872 -16.54 21.72 3.73
N ARG A 873 -15.49 21.98 2.93
CA ARG A 873 -14.36 22.85 3.28
C ARG A 873 -14.25 24.11 2.39
N MET A 874 -15.33 24.47 1.70
CA MET A 874 -15.38 25.73 0.94
C MET A 874 -15.37 26.92 1.90
N ARG A 875 -14.35 27.78 1.76
CA ARG A 875 -14.14 28.94 2.64
C ARG A 875 -15.21 30.00 2.42
N ASN A 876 -15.59 30.67 3.50
CA ASN A 876 -16.67 31.67 3.56
C ASN A 876 -18.07 31.13 3.20
N ALA A 877 -18.23 29.81 3.26
CA ALA A 877 -19.50 29.11 3.03
C ALA A 877 -19.73 28.01 4.08
N GLU A 878 -19.01 28.04 5.20
CA GLU A 878 -18.99 27.02 6.25
C GLU A 878 -20.33 26.91 6.99
N ASN A 879 -21.08 28.01 7.05
CA ASN A 879 -22.41 28.14 7.66
C ASN A 879 -23.54 27.45 6.86
N ALA A 880 -23.29 27.03 5.61
CA ALA A 880 -24.24 26.26 4.80
C ALA A 880 -23.73 24.83 4.61
N VAL A 881 -24.51 23.85 5.08
CA VAL A 881 -24.20 22.42 4.98
C VAL A 881 -25.04 21.81 3.85
N VAL A 882 -24.42 21.03 2.97
CA VAL A 882 -25.08 20.43 1.80
C VAL A 882 -24.74 18.95 1.75
N TRP A 883 -25.74 18.09 1.92
CA TRP A 883 -25.61 16.64 1.93
C TRP A 883 -26.43 16.00 0.82
N ASP A 884 -25.88 14.95 0.21
CA ASP A 884 -26.69 13.92 -0.43
C ASP A 884 -26.91 12.78 0.56
N ALA A 885 -28.17 12.36 0.72
CA ALA A 885 -28.59 11.39 1.72
C ALA A 885 -29.87 10.66 1.29
N TYR A 886 -30.30 9.69 2.11
CA TYR A 886 -31.61 9.05 1.98
C TYR A 886 -32.58 9.52 3.06
N LEU A 887 -33.86 9.62 2.68
CA LEU A 887 -34.99 9.85 3.58
C LEU A 887 -36.11 8.85 3.25
N GLY A 888 -36.33 7.87 4.12
CA GLY A 888 -37.22 6.73 3.87
C GLY A 888 -36.83 5.96 2.60
N GLY A 889 -35.53 5.80 2.36
CA GLY A 889 -34.97 5.18 1.16
C GLY A 889 -35.01 6.03 -0.10
N VAL A 890 -35.56 7.27 -0.05
CA VAL A 890 -35.60 8.20 -1.18
C VAL A 890 -34.33 9.04 -1.20
N PRO A 891 -33.56 9.07 -2.32
CA PRO A 891 -32.40 9.93 -2.40
C PRO A 891 -32.82 11.40 -2.44
N VAL A 892 -32.19 12.24 -1.62
CA VAL A 892 -32.50 13.67 -1.45
C VAL A 892 -31.23 14.49 -1.32
N CYS A 893 -31.29 15.76 -1.74
CA CYS A 893 -30.31 16.79 -1.40
C CYS A 893 -30.81 17.53 -0.15
N VAL A 894 -30.10 17.43 0.97
CA VAL A 894 -30.46 18.06 2.25
C VAL A 894 -29.57 19.27 2.47
N ILE A 895 -30.18 20.42 2.74
CA ILE A 895 -29.48 21.68 3.01
C ILE A 895 -29.80 22.12 4.44
N GLY A 896 -28.74 22.33 5.24
CA GLY A 896 -28.84 22.87 6.59
C GLY A 896 -28.13 24.21 6.70
N ILE A 897 -28.71 25.12 7.49
CA ILE A 897 -28.10 26.40 7.83
C ILE A 897 -27.66 26.38 9.29
N GLU A 898 -26.38 26.64 9.52
CA GLU A 898 -25.77 26.60 10.84
C GLU A 898 -26.40 27.65 11.76
N SER A 899 -26.81 27.23 12.96
CA SER A 899 -27.46 28.11 13.93
C SER A 899 -26.47 28.75 14.89
N ARG A 900 -25.33 28.11 15.15
CA ARG A 900 -24.28 28.67 16.01
C ARG A 900 -23.40 29.65 15.23
N PRO A 901 -22.92 30.72 15.88
CA PRO A 901 -21.86 31.52 15.29
C PRO A 901 -20.63 30.65 15.02
N LEU A 902 -20.07 30.77 13.82
CA LEU A 902 -18.82 30.10 13.44
C LEU A 902 -17.69 31.12 13.37
N GLN A 903 -16.49 30.74 13.81
CA GLN A 903 -15.32 31.58 13.61
C GLN A 903 -14.95 31.62 12.12
N ARG A 904 -14.60 32.81 11.60
CA ARG A 904 -14.10 32.92 10.23
C ARG A 904 -12.69 32.37 10.14
N LEU A 905 -12.43 31.62 9.08
CA LEU A 905 -11.11 31.05 8.80
C LEU A 905 -10.37 31.92 7.78
N GLY A 906 -9.16 32.37 8.13
CA GLY A 906 -8.29 33.10 7.21
C GLY A 906 -8.28 34.61 7.44
N PHE A 907 -8.15 35.38 6.36
CA PHE A 907 -8.11 36.85 6.43
C PHE A 907 -9.52 37.38 6.63
N VAL A 908 -9.71 38.18 7.68
CA VAL A 908 -10.95 38.92 7.95
C VAL A 908 -10.65 40.40 7.61
N PRO A 909 -11.38 41.02 6.67
CA PRO A 909 -11.28 42.45 6.42
C PRO A 909 -11.57 43.25 7.70
N GLY A 910 -10.91 44.40 7.90
CA GLY A 910 -11.06 45.18 9.13
C GLY A 910 -12.46 45.78 9.36
N ASP A 911 -13.29 45.76 8.32
CA ASP A 911 -14.69 46.18 8.27
C ASP A 911 -15.68 45.00 8.26
N GLY A 912 -15.20 43.76 8.20
CA GLY A 912 -16.01 42.55 8.23
C GLY A 912 -16.20 41.97 9.64
N PRO A 913 -17.25 41.17 9.89
CA PRO A 913 -17.43 40.51 11.18
C PRO A 913 -16.36 39.42 11.39
N ASP A 914 -15.85 39.26 12.61
CA ASP A 914 -14.86 38.20 12.96
C ASP A 914 -15.46 36.78 13.00
N THR A 915 -16.80 36.69 13.01
CA THR A 915 -17.56 35.44 13.06
C THR A 915 -18.68 35.43 12.03
N TRP A 916 -18.95 34.27 11.44
CA TRP A 916 -20.20 34.02 10.73
C TRP A 916 -21.35 34.00 11.72
N THR A 917 -22.25 34.98 11.63
CA THR A 917 -23.48 35.02 12.42
C THR A 917 -24.35 33.81 12.09
N GLY A 918 -24.82 33.11 13.12
CA GLY A 918 -25.71 31.95 12.95
C GLY A 918 -27.04 32.34 12.28
N GLY A 919 -27.53 31.47 11.41
CA GLY A 919 -28.76 31.67 10.65
C GLY A 919 -28.68 32.70 9.52
N THR A 920 -27.51 33.28 9.23
CA THR A 920 -27.34 34.27 8.16
C THR A 920 -26.72 33.62 6.92
N LEU A 921 -27.17 33.99 5.72
CA LEU A 921 -26.52 33.63 4.45
C LEU A 921 -25.61 34.75 3.93
N PHE A 922 -24.32 34.45 3.81
CA PHE A 922 -23.27 35.26 3.21
C PHE A 922 -23.12 34.97 1.71
N PRO A 923 -22.49 35.84 0.90
CA PRO A 923 -22.43 35.69 -0.56
C PRO A 923 -21.97 34.30 -1.06
N LEU A 924 -20.91 33.73 -0.48
CA LEU A 924 -20.39 32.43 -0.88
C LEU A 924 -21.25 31.26 -0.37
N SER A 925 -21.86 31.39 0.81
CA SER A 925 -22.86 30.44 1.32
C SER A 925 -24.15 30.43 0.48
N SER A 926 -24.64 31.60 0.05
CA SER A 926 -25.76 31.76 -0.87
C SER A 926 -25.45 31.10 -2.22
N LYS A 927 -24.23 31.31 -2.74
CA LYS A 927 -23.75 30.65 -3.97
C LYS A 927 -23.70 29.14 -3.80
N LYS A 928 -23.21 28.62 -2.67
CA LYS A 928 -23.18 27.18 -2.36
C LYS A 928 -24.58 26.58 -2.34
N VAL A 929 -25.53 27.20 -1.63
CA VAL A 929 -26.93 26.77 -1.57
C VAL A 929 -27.59 26.79 -2.95
N ALA A 930 -27.43 27.88 -3.71
CA ALA A 930 -28.00 27.99 -5.05
C ALA A 930 -27.48 26.89 -6.00
N ARG A 931 -26.19 26.58 -5.93
CA ARG A 931 -25.59 25.49 -6.70
C ARG A 931 -26.09 24.11 -6.28
N ALA A 932 -26.26 23.87 -4.98
CA ALA A 932 -26.83 22.62 -4.47
C ALA A 932 -28.25 22.39 -5.03
N ILE A 933 -29.09 23.43 -5.01
CA ILE A 933 -30.45 23.38 -5.55
C ILE A 933 -30.43 23.08 -7.05
N ASN A 934 -29.59 23.79 -7.83
CA ASN A 934 -29.52 23.56 -9.27
C ASN A 934 -29.00 22.17 -9.64
N ALA A 935 -28.02 21.65 -8.89
CA ALA A 935 -27.48 20.31 -9.11
C ALA A 935 -28.52 19.20 -8.81
N ALA A 936 -29.43 19.44 -7.87
CA ALA A 936 -30.52 18.52 -7.56
C ALA A 936 -31.73 18.69 -8.49
N SER A 937 -31.91 19.88 -9.06
CA SER A 937 -33.07 20.22 -9.90
C SER A 937 -33.22 19.29 -11.10
N GLY A 938 -34.40 18.67 -11.23
CA GLY A 938 -34.69 17.68 -12.26
C GLY A 938 -33.99 16.33 -12.07
N ASN A 939 -33.37 16.09 -10.91
CA ASN A 939 -32.71 14.83 -10.54
C ASN A 939 -33.29 14.24 -9.25
N ARG A 940 -33.20 14.95 -8.12
CA ARG A 940 -33.71 14.49 -6.81
C ARG A 940 -34.37 15.62 -6.02
N PRO A 941 -35.26 15.32 -5.05
CA PRO A 941 -35.88 16.34 -4.21
C PRO A 941 -34.84 17.10 -3.37
N VAL A 942 -35.13 18.37 -3.08
CA VAL A 942 -34.35 19.19 -2.14
C VAL A 942 -35.14 19.34 -0.84
N VAL A 943 -34.48 19.07 0.29
CA VAL A 943 -35.02 19.29 1.64
C VAL A 943 -34.18 20.37 2.30
N VAL A 944 -34.77 21.52 2.58
CA VAL A 944 -34.08 22.63 3.26
C VAL A 944 -34.55 22.71 4.70
N LEU A 945 -33.66 22.43 5.65
CA LEU A 945 -33.88 22.71 7.06
C LEU A 945 -33.63 24.21 7.29
N ALA A 946 -34.63 25.00 6.91
CA ALA A 946 -34.53 26.45 6.89
C ALA A 946 -34.46 27.01 8.32
N ASN A 947 -33.30 27.57 8.65
CA ASN A 947 -33.04 28.28 9.91
C ASN A 947 -32.40 29.64 9.58
N LEU A 948 -33.19 30.54 8.99
CA LEU A 948 -32.69 31.81 8.45
C LEU A 948 -33.15 33.01 9.28
N SER A 949 -32.21 33.84 9.73
CA SER A 949 -32.45 35.19 10.22
C SER A 949 -32.44 36.23 9.10
N GLY A 950 -31.76 35.94 7.98
CA GLY A 950 -31.71 36.82 6.82
C GLY A 950 -30.47 36.60 5.93
N PHE A 951 -30.26 37.51 5.00
CA PHE A 951 -29.01 37.63 4.25
C PHE A 951 -28.07 38.60 4.95
N ASP A 952 -26.77 38.43 4.75
CA ASP A 952 -25.81 39.42 5.20
C ASP A 952 -26.00 40.72 4.42
N GLY A 953 -26.09 41.82 5.15
CA GLY A 953 -26.24 43.18 4.60
C GLY A 953 -25.11 44.10 5.05
N SER A 954 -24.00 43.52 5.49
CA SER A 954 -22.81 44.28 5.85
C SER A 954 -22.20 44.95 4.60
N PRO A 955 -21.39 46.01 4.76
CA PRO A 955 -20.72 46.64 3.62
C PRO A 955 -19.69 45.76 2.89
N GLU A 956 -19.24 44.66 3.51
CA GLU A 956 -18.33 43.66 2.92
C GLU A 956 -18.99 42.89 1.76
#